data_AF-A0A175WF29-F1
#
_entry.id   AF-A0A175WF29-F1
#
_cell.length_a   1.000
_cell.length_b   1.000
_cell.length_c   1.000
_cell.angle_alpha   90.00
_cell.angle_beta   90.00
_cell.angle_gamma   90.00
#
_symmetry.space_group_name_H-M   'P 1'
#
loop_
_entity.id
_entity.type
_entity.pdbx_description
1 polymer ?
#
loop_
_entity_poly.entity_id
_entity_poly.type
_entity_poly.pdbx_seq_one_letter_code
_entity_poly.pdbx_strand_id
1 'polypeptide(L)'
;MDLDDSLLLDDEAPLLAAVEDGAEERVRELLDHGTSANIHTAEGETALHRASYHGHPNIARLLLERGASTEHVWGDNGTSLHQAAKRGHVSVARVLLQQGAKIDALTARGVTPLYMAAVSGRADVIRFLCEQGSCVDAPTRETWTPLHAACYYNQPAAVEELLRAHADVEWRLRPGSWTPLHKTANRGFSCVAKILLKHGADLDARAGNGWTPLYIAARKGYEDVVRLLLQRAGRHTEIDAQNTLGWSPLHAASYYRRKKIVAMLTKAHPELLEMGIKDAGWTALHMASSLGYSEIVEELIHGGANIEARTRNNDSTPFYIAAREGHVNVLQILIGKGVDIGVRIKGRWTPLHAASYFGRKEALEFLLRSGAPREARMTDGWTALHKAAEAGFTDIVDVLLDYGANIDARDMSRETPLHVAVAHNRADVLRLLLLRGANQEAMNKALMTPMATALTEKHQDCVNVMKDAVANSLHTMWPDGEAEFLTQGRESPQTWLNVIDHINVKISNLIRGASDNVQHRVKIVVLDTGCRTDGAWFNTWTEEASRISDTDHWRDFAANELLPVDEDGHGTAVVTTLLRTARNAEIFVGRVAAKRSDLANCAQNVAEAIKYAMTEWKPDIISMSFGFRTDQPSIKDAISTAVHSRKNKILFFAAAGNRGANEEELYPASSRHVVSVRATDHVGTFVGDYNPAPSPQPMNEMTELYGTLGVNVPYDYPSAKLMSGCSIATPILAGLAALIIQYASYHGAGERSLAYLRQKQGLLWFFQNKGVKQGNKRTYVHLEPILRQDVRDWVNELDALMKKLEQYM
;
A
#
# COMPACT_ATOMS: atom_id res chain seq x y z
N MET A 1 8.73 -68.43 11.24
CA MET A 1 9.60 -68.91 12.33
C MET A 1 8.80 -68.76 13.58
N ASP A 2 8.33 -69.90 14.06
CA ASP A 2 7.80 -70.23 15.37
C ASP A 2 6.68 -69.32 15.91
N LEU A 3 5.45 -69.77 15.62
CA LEU A 3 4.30 -69.62 16.49
C LEU A 3 4.52 -70.57 17.66
N ASP A 4 5.08 -70.10 18.76
CA ASP A 4 5.03 -70.80 20.05
C ASP A 4 5.27 -69.80 21.20
N ASP A 5 4.62 -70.08 22.34
CA ASP A 5 4.65 -69.37 23.64
C ASP A 5 3.53 -68.35 23.97
N SER A 6 2.31 -68.50 23.42
CA SER A 6 1.10 -67.92 24.04
C SER A 6 0.07 -68.98 24.44
N LEU A 7 0.53 -70.02 25.13
CA LEU A 7 -0.33 -70.93 25.86
C LEU A 7 -0.66 -70.29 27.21
N LEU A 8 -1.88 -69.74 27.33
CA LEU A 8 -2.53 -69.66 28.64
C LEU A 8 -2.44 -71.07 29.24
N LEU A 9 -1.97 -71.21 30.47
CA LEU A 9 -2.12 -72.48 31.19
C LEU A 9 -3.63 -72.75 31.23
N ASP A 10 -4.07 -73.83 30.57
CA ASP A 10 -5.49 -74.17 30.35
C ASP A 10 -6.34 -74.19 31.64
N ASP A 11 -5.71 -74.33 32.81
CA ASP A 11 -6.37 -74.36 34.12
C ASP A 11 -6.77 -72.96 34.67
N GLU A 12 -6.23 -71.85 34.12
CA GLU A 12 -6.47 -70.48 34.63
C GLU A 12 -7.61 -69.75 33.89
N ALA A 13 -7.86 -70.11 32.62
CA ALA A 13 -8.86 -69.49 31.76
C ALA A 13 -10.32 -69.57 32.28
N PRO A 14 -10.78 -70.67 32.94
CA PRO A 14 -12.18 -70.81 33.33
C PRO A 14 -12.64 -69.77 34.36
N LEU A 15 -11.80 -69.42 35.34
CA LEU A 15 -12.17 -68.46 36.37
C LEU A 15 -12.18 -67.03 35.83
N LEU A 16 -11.19 -66.65 35.02
CA LEU A 16 -11.19 -65.33 34.37
C LEU A 16 -12.40 -65.15 33.46
N ALA A 17 -12.74 -66.16 32.64
CA ALA A 17 -13.92 -66.13 31.78
C ALA A 17 -15.22 -66.05 32.60
N ALA A 18 -15.36 -66.85 33.66
CA ALA A 18 -16.54 -66.80 34.53
C ALA A 18 -16.71 -65.43 35.23
N VAL A 19 -15.61 -64.77 35.57
CA VAL A 19 -15.62 -63.42 36.12
C VAL A 19 -16.02 -62.39 35.05
N GLU A 20 -15.56 -62.53 33.80
CA GLU A 20 -15.91 -61.67 32.68
C GLU A 20 -17.43 -61.69 32.39
N ASP A 21 -17.99 -62.90 32.40
CA ASP A 21 -19.40 -63.17 32.14
C ASP A 21 -20.32 -62.77 33.30
N GLY A 22 -19.76 -62.45 34.47
CA GLY A 22 -20.54 -62.17 35.67
C GLY A 22 -21.19 -63.41 36.30
N ALA A 23 -20.69 -64.62 36.01
CA ALA A 23 -21.25 -65.89 36.46
C ALA A 23 -20.86 -66.21 37.91
N GLU A 24 -21.50 -65.54 38.88
CA GLU A 24 -21.19 -65.63 40.31
C GLU A 24 -21.13 -67.07 40.86
N GLU A 25 -22.10 -67.92 40.52
CA GLU A 25 -22.11 -69.33 40.95
C GLU A 25 -20.93 -70.11 40.38
N ARG A 26 -20.58 -69.86 39.11
CA ARG A 26 -19.44 -70.53 38.47
C ARG A 26 -18.12 -70.10 39.10
N VAL A 27 -17.99 -68.83 39.43
CA VAL A 27 -16.84 -68.31 40.18
C VAL A 27 -16.74 -68.98 41.55
N ARG A 28 -17.86 -69.13 42.26
CA ARG A 28 -17.90 -69.80 43.57
C ARG A 28 -17.47 -71.26 43.47
N GLU A 29 -18.02 -72.00 42.51
CA GLU A 29 -17.62 -73.39 42.24
C GLU A 29 -16.11 -73.50 42.00
N LEU A 30 -15.54 -72.69 41.12
CA LEU A 30 -14.12 -72.75 40.78
C LEU A 30 -13.22 -72.44 42.00
N LEU A 31 -13.57 -71.43 42.79
CA LEU A 31 -12.85 -71.09 44.02
C LEU A 31 -13.00 -72.19 45.10
N ASP A 32 -14.16 -72.85 45.20
CA ASP A 32 -14.39 -73.97 46.12
C ASP A 32 -13.58 -75.22 45.71
N HIS A 33 -13.32 -75.41 44.41
CA HIS A 33 -12.46 -76.47 43.88
C HIS A 33 -10.94 -76.18 44.02
N GLY A 34 -10.58 -75.11 44.73
CA GLY A 34 -9.18 -74.78 45.03
C GLY A 34 -8.49 -73.89 44.00
N THR A 35 -9.19 -73.35 43.00
CA THR A 35 -8.62 -72.32 42.13
C THR A 35 -8.24 -71.11 42.96
N SER A 36 -6.99 -70.65 42.83
CA SER A 36 -6.49 -69.48 43.56
C SER A 36 -7.28 -68.23 43.18
N ALA A 37 -7.70 -67.43 44.17
CA ALA A 37 -8.32 -66.14 43.93
C ALA A 37 -7.36 -65.09 43.32
N ASN A 38 -6.05 -65.38 43.34
CA ASN A 38 -4.99 -64.52 42.81
C ASN A 38 -4.44 -64.95 41.45
N ILE A 39 -5.13 -65.85 40.72
CA ILE A 39 -4.72 -66.15 39.34
C ILE A 39 -4.61 -64.86 38.52
N HIS A 40 -3.65 -64.84 37.60
CA HIS A 40 -3.42 -63.70 36.72
C HIS A 40 -3.01 -64.15 35.32
N THR A 41 -3.33 -63.36 34.30
CA THR A 41 -2.84 -63.61 32.94
C THR A 41 -1.31 -63.49 32.83
N ALA A 42 -0.76 -63.81 31.67
CA ALA A 42 0.67 -63.59 31.37
C ALA A 42 1.10 -62.13 31.53
N GLU A 43 0.18 -61.18 31.34
CA GLU A 43 0.40 -59.74 31.55
C GLU A 43 0.20 -59.29 33.01
N GLY A 44 -0.20 -60.19 33.90
CA GLY A 44 -0.45 -59.93 35.32
C GLY A 44 -1.88 -59.48 35.67
N GLU A 45 -2.86 -59.66 34.77
CA GLU A 45 -4.25 -59.27 35.04
C GLU A 45 -4.96 -60.29 35.94
N THR A 46 -5.32 -59.93 37.17
CA THR A 46 -6.04 -60.84 38.09
C THR A 46 -7.54 -60.91 37.85
N ALA A 47 -8.18 -61.97 38.37
CA ALA A 47 -9.65 -62.09 38.44
C ALA A 47 -10.30 -60.85 39.08
N LEU A 48 -9.69 -60.26 40.12
CA LEU A 48 -10.21 -59.07 40.78
C LEU A 48 -10.14 -57.82 39.87
N HIS A 49 -9.09 -57.69 39.03
CA HIS A 49 -9.01 -56.62 38.04
C HIS A 49 -10.16 -56.70 37.04
N ARG A 50 -10.45 -57.91 36.53
CA ARG A 50 -11.54 -58.17 35.59
C ARG A 50 -12.90 -57.92 36.22
N ALA A 51 -13.15 -58.42 37.44
CA ALA A 51 -14.38 -58.12 38.20
C ALA A 51 -14.58 -56.60 38.40
N SER A 52 -13.48 -55.88 38.66
CA SER A 52 -13.48 -54.42 38.82
C SER A 52 -13.65 -53.66 37.52
N TYR A 53 -13.19 -54.21 36.40
CA TYR A 53 -13.38 -53.63 35.08
C TYR A 53 -14.81 -53.78 34.58
N HIS A 54 -15.41 -54.97 34.76
CA HIS A 54 -16.76 -55.30 34.31
C HIS A 54 -17.86 -54.85 35.28
N GLY A 55 -17.52 -54.56 36.54
CA GLY A 55 -18.46 -53.96 37.49
C GLY A 55 -19.28 -54.98 38.28
N HIS A 56 -18.67 -56.10 38.68
CA HIS A 56 -19.34 -57.17 39.40
C HIS A 56 -19.03 -57.13 40.91
N PRO A 57 -19.83 -56.41 41.74
CA PRO A 57 -19.52 -56.21 43.16
C PRO A 57 -19.59 -57.51 43.98
N ASN A 58 -20.51 -58.42 43.66
CA ASN A 58 -20.64 -59.70 44.37
C ASN A 58 -19.44 -60.61 44.08
N ILE A 59 -19.02 -60.68 42.81
CA ILE A 59 -17.84 -61.45 42.41
C ILE A 59 -16.58 -60.85 43.03
N ALA A 60 -16.43 -59.52 43.03
CA ALA A 60 -15.32 -58.86 43.72
C ALA A 60 -15.31 -59.20 45.22
N ARG A 61 -16.47 -59.18 45.89
CA ARG A 61 -16.60 -59.55 47.31
C ARG A 61 -16.19 -61.00 47.53
N LEU A 62 -16.68 -61.92 46.71
CA LEU A 62 -16.36 -63.34 46.78
C LEU A 62 -14.85 -63.58 46.58
N LEU A 63 -14.23 -62.96 45.57
CA LEU A 63 -12.79 -63.06 45.34
C LEU A 63 -11.98 -62.57 46.56
N LEU A 64 -12.39 -61.44 47.17
CA LEU A 64 -11.74 -60.89 48.36
C LEU A 64 -11.92 -61.78 49.59
N GLU A 65 -13.11 -62.35 49.81
CA GLU A 65 -13.36 -63.35 50.87
C GLU A 65 -12.49 -64.60 50.72
N ARG A 66 -12.09 -64.94 49.48
CA ARG A 66 -11.19 -66.06 49.17
C ARG A 66 -9.72 -65.64 49.07
N GLY A 67 -9.36 -64.45 49.56
CA GLY A 67 -7.97 -64.02 49.69
C GLY A 67 -7.37 -63.35 48.45
N ALA A 68 -8.18 -62.86 47.51
CA ALA A 68 -7.67 -62.00 46.43
C ALA A 68 -7.04 -60.73 47.02
N SER A 69 -5.85 -60.37 46.53
CA SER A 69 -5.16 -59.16 46.96
C SER A 69 -5.78 -57.91 46.30
N THR A 70 -6.16 -56.93 47.13
CA THR A 70 -6.63 -55.60 46.67
C THR A 70 -5.53 -54.78 45.97
N GLU A 71 -4.27 -55.06 46.31
CA GLU A 71 -3.10 -54.28 45.90
C GLU A 71 -2.29 -54.95 44.79
N HIS A 72 -2.76 -56.07 44.22
CA HIS A 72 -2.13 -56.60 43.02
C HIS A 72 -2.19 -55.56 41.91
N VAL A 73 -1.09 -55.43 41.17
CA VAL A 73 -0.96 -54.40 40.14
C VAL A 73 -0.89 -55.03 38.76
N TRP A 74 -1.51 -54.39 37.78
CA TRP A 74 -1.54 -54.83 36.39
C TRP A 74 -1.24 -53.68 35.43
N GLY A 75 -0.57 -53.97 34.31
CA GLY A 75 -0.22 -52.98 33.30
C GLY A 75 0.72 -51.89 33.83
N ASP A 76 0.28 -50.63 33.83
CA ASP A 76 1.02 -49.46 34.32
C ASP A 76 1.14 -49.42 35.87
N ASN A 77 1.23 -50.56 36.56
CA ASN A 77 1.01 -50.71 38.01
C ASN A 77 -0.40 -50.27 38.50
N GLY A 78 -1.46 -50.50 37.72
CA GLY A 78 -2.82 -50.18 38.13
C GLY A 78 -3.43 -51.26 39.03
N THR A 79 -4.01 -50.88 40.16
CA THR A 79 -4.76 -51.80 41.03
C THR A 79 -6.20 -52.02 40.55
N SER A 80 -6.91 -52.98 41.17
CA SER A 80 -8.34 -53.21 40.92
C SER A 80 -9.20 -51.95 41.16
N LEU A 81 -8.83 -51.12 42.16
CA LEU A 81 -9.52 -49.85 42.43
C LEU A 81 -9.35 -48.84 41.28
N HIS A 82 -8.21 -48.82 40.59
CA HIS A 82 -8.02 -47.98 39.41
C HIS A 82 -8.98 -48.37 38.28
N GLN A 83 -9.20 -49.67 38.05
CA GLN A 83 -10.12 -50.14 37.01
C GLN A 83 -11.58 -49.82 37.37
N ALA A 84 -11.98 -50.09 38.61
CA ALA A 84 -13.30 -49.71 39.10
C ALA A 84 -13.53 -48.20 38.94
N ALA A 85 -12.51 -47.39 39.26
CA ALA A 85 -12.62 -45.93 39.19
C ALA A 85 -12.70 -45.40 37.75
N LYS A 86 -11.86 -45.90 36.85
CA LYS A 86 -11.88 -45.57 35.41
C LYS A 86 -13.22 -45.92 34.76
N ARG A 87 -13.80 -47.07 35.14
CA ARG A 87 -15.06 -47.58 34.59
C ARG A 87 -16.30 -46.98 35.23
N GLY A 88 -16.19 -46.42 36.44
CA GLY A 88 -17.30 -45.74 37.11
C GLY A 88 -18.11 -46.65 38.04
N HIS A 89 -17.55 -47.77 38.49
CA HIS A 89 -18.25 -48.78 39.28
C HIS A 89 -18.18 -48.50 40.79
N VAL A 90 -19.08 -47.64 41.28
CA VAL A 90 -19.16 -47.24 42.70
C VAL A 90 -19.32 -48.45 43.63
N SER A 91 -20.14 -49.42 43.25
CA SER A 91 -20.40 -50.62 44.05
C SER A 91 -19.14 -51.47 44.22
N VAL A 92 -18.35 -51.66 43.17
CA VAL A 92 -17.08 -52.39 43.25
C VAL A 92 -16.04 -51.59 44.04
N ALA A 93 -15.93 -50.28 43.79
CA ALA A 93 -15.03 -49.42 44.57
C ALA A 93 -15.34 -49.49 46.08
N ARG A 94 -16.63 -49.53 46.45
CA ARG A 94 -17.07 -49.71 47.85
C ARG A 94 -16.61 -51.02 48.44
N VAL A 95 -16.78 -52.13 47.72
CA VAL A 95 -16.34 -53.45 48.16
C VAL A 95 -14.81 -53.48 48.36
N LEU A 96 -14.05 -52.92 47.41
CA LEU A 96 -12.59 -52.85 47.48
C LEU A 96 -12.11 -52.05 48.70
N LEU A 97 -12.68 -50.87 48.94
CA LEU A 97 -12.31 -50.03 50.09
C LEU A 97 -12.70 -50.68 51.44
N GLN A 98 -13.86 -51.34 51.53
CA GLN A 98 -14.27 -52.09 52.72
C GLN A 98 -13.29 -53.22 53.06
N GLN A 99 -12.64 -53.80 52.03
CA GLN A 99 -11.64 -54.87 52.17
C GLN A 99 -10.19 -54.33 52.21
N GLY A 100 -10.01 -53.04 52.50
CA GLY A 100 -8.69 -52.45 52.76
C GLY A 100 -7.87 -52.09 51.52
N ALA A 101 -8.47 -51.96 50.33
CA ALA A 101 -7.78 -51.38 49.18
C ALA A 101 -7.31 -49.95 49.49
N LYS A 102 -6.08 -49.61 49.10
CA LYS A 102 -5.53 -48.27 49.29
C LYS A 102 -6.25 -47.29 48.38
N ILE A 103 -6.93 -46.31 48.97
CA ILE A 103 -7.72 -45.32 48.24
C ILE A 103 -6.89 -44.47 47.27
N ASP A 104 -5.65 -44.15 47.64
CA ASP A 104 -4.71 -43.36 46.85
C ASP A 104 -3.53 -44.21 46.34
N ALA A 105 -3.79 -45.49 46.00
CA ALA A 105 -2.80 -46.33 45.33
C ALA A 105 -2.25 -45.62 44.08
N LEU A 106 -0.96 -45.80 43.78
CA LEU A 106 -0.30 -45.09 42.68
C LEU A 106 0.14 -46.05 41.57
N THR A 107 -0.19 -45.69 40.33
CA THR A 107 0.42 -46.31 39.15
C THR A 107 1.89 -45.94 38.99
N ALA A 108 2.57 -46.53 38.01
CA ALA A 108 3.94 -46.18 37.66
C ALA A 108 4.08 -44.73 37.19
N ARG A 109 2.99 -44.05 36.79
CA ARG A 109 2.99 -42.60 36.48
C ARG A 109 2.55 -41.71 37.65
N GLY A 110 2.33 -42.27 38.83
CA GLY A 110 1.81 -41.54 39.99
C GLY A 110 0.32 -41.19 39.85
N VAL A 111 -0.44 -41.97 39.08
CA VAL A 111 -1.88 -41.76 38.89
C VAL A 111 -2.63 -42.41 40.06
N THR A 112 -3.58 -41.70 40.66
CA THR A 112 -4.53 -42.25 41.65
C THR A 112 -5.80 -42.81 40.98
N PRO A 113 -6.60 -43.64 41.67
CA PRO A 113 -7.92 -44.04 41.18
C PRO A 113 -8.83 -42.83 40.90
N LEU A 114 -8.77 -41.81 41.76
CA LEU A 114 -9.51 -40.55 41.58
C LEU A 114 -9.12 -39.83 40.29
N TYR A 115 -7.82 -39.78 39.95
CA TYR A 115 -7.35 -39.21 38.69
C TYR A 115 -7.90 -39.99 37.47
N MET A 116 -7.92 -41.32 37.51
CA MET A 116 -8.50 -42.11 36.40
C MET A 116 -10.01 -41.89 36.24
N ALA A 117 -10.73 -41.76 37.36
CA ALA A 117 -12.13 -41.39 37.35
C ALA A 117 -12.36 -39.99 36.74
N ALA A 118 -11.48 -39.03 37.06
CA ALA A 118 -11.50 -37.67 36.52
C ALA A 118 -11.23 -37.61 35.01
N VAL A 119 -10.23 -38.34 34.51
CA VAL A 119 -9.96 -38.49 33.06
C VAL A 119 -11.19 -39.06 32.34
N SER A 120 -11.85 -40.03 32.97
CA SER A 120 -12.98 -40.76 32.38
C SER A 120 -14.35 -40.12 32.65
N GLY A 121 -14.39 -38.98 33.34
CA GLY A 121 -15.63 -38.25 33.62
C GLY A 121 -16.61 -38.93 34.59
N ARG A 122 -16.14 -39.84 35.46
CA ARG A 122 -17.00 -40.67 36.33
C ARG A 122 -17.42 -39.93 37.60
N ALA A 123 -18.36 -38.99 37.47
CA ALA A 123 -18.82 -38.11 38.56
C ALA A 123 -19.24 -38.85 39.84
N ASP A 124 -20.04 -39.93 39.74
CA ASP A 124 -20.53 -40.63 40.93
C ASP A 124 -19.43 -41.38 41.70
N VAL A 125 -18.45 -41.94 40.98
CA VAL A 125 -17.26 -42.53 41.61
C VAL A 125 -16.37 -41.45 42.23
N ILE A 126 -16.19 -40.32 41.56
CA ILE A 126 -15.42 -39.19 42.12
C ILE A 126 -16.04 -38.77 43.45
N ARG A 127 -17.36 -38.55 43.49
CA ARG A 127 -18.08 -38.20 44.71
C ARG A 127 -17.84 -39.24 45.81
N PHE A 128 -18.02 -40.53 45.49
CA PHE A 128 -17.80 -41.61 46.43
C PHE A 128 -16.35 -41.66 46.95
N LEU A 129 -15.34 -41.59 46.09
CA LEU A 129 -13.93 -41.63 46.50
C LEU A 129 -13.56 -40.42 47.37
N CYS A 130 -14.07 -39.23 47.06
CA CYS A 130 -13.87 -38.04 47.89
C CYS A 130 -14.54 -38.18 49.26
N GLU A 131 -15.76 -38.71 49.34
CA GLU A 131 -16.46 -38.99 50.61
C GLU A 131 -15.71 -40.01 51.48
N GLN A 132 -14.94 -40.92 50.87
CA GLN A 132 -14.10 -41.89 51.58
C GLN A 132 -12.70 -41.34 51.94
N GLY A 133 -12.43 -40.06 51.66
CA GLY A 133 -11.18 -39.39 52.07
C GLY A 133 -10.01 -39.52 51.09
N SER A 134 -10.26 -39.75 49.79
CA SER A 134 -9.20 -39.72 48.76
C SER A 134 -8.52 -38.35 48.70
N CYS A 135 -7.20 -38.33 48.46
CA CYS A 135 -6.46 -37.10 48.25
C CYS A 135 -6.86 -36.43 46.93
N VAL A 136 -7.70 -35.40 47.03
CA VAL A 136 -8.35 -34.73 45.88
C VAL A 136 -7.35 -34.10 44.91
N ASP A 137 -6.23 -33.57 45.42
CA ASP A 137 -5.22 -32.86 44.64
C ASP A 137 -3.93 -33.67 44.41
N ALA A 138 -3.95 -34.99 44.63
CA ALA A 138 -2.78 -35.85 44.42
C ALA A 138 -2.22 -35.70 42.99
N PRO A 139 -0.99 -35.17 42.82
CA PRO A 139 -0.44 -34.93 41.50
C PRO A 139 0.25 -36.18 40.94
N THR A 140 0.11 -36.40 39.63
CA THR A 140 0.93 -37.37 38.88
C THR A 140 2.42 -37.00 38.88
N ARG A 141 3.28 -37.87 38.36
CA ARG A 141 4.71 -37.55 38.12
C ARG A 141 4.91 -36.38 37.16
N GLU A 142 3.97 -36.15 36.25
CA GLU A 142 3.94 -34.96 35.38
C GLU A 142 3.19 -33.78 36.01
N THR A 143 2.92 -33.87 37.31
CA THR A 143 2.32 -32.85 38.17
C THR A 143 0.87 -32.45 37.88
N TRP A 144 0.15 -33.28 37.12
CA TRP A 144 -1.29 -33.14 36.91
C TRP A 144 -2.12 -33.57 38.11
N THR A 145 -3.06 -32.73 38.53
CA THR A 145 -4.12 -33.10 39.50
C THR A 145 -5.33 -33.71 38.78
N PRO A 146 -6.21 -34.43 39.49
CA PRO A 146 -7.50 -34.88 38.94
C PRO A 146 -8.31 -33.74 38.29
N LEU A 147 -8.29 -32.53 38.88
CA LEU A 147 -8.98 -31.36 38.31
C LEU A 147 -8.40 -30.94 36.96
N HIS A 148 -7.07 -30.92 36.80
CA HIS A 148 -6.44 -30.66 35.50
C HIS A 148 -6.86 -31.68 34.45
N ALA A 149 -6.93 -32.96 34.81
CA ALA A 149 -7.35 -34.02 33.91
C ALA A 149 -8.82 -33.84 33.48
N ALA A 150 -9.75 -33.68 34.42
CA ALA A 150 -11.16 -33.48 34.13
C ALA A 150 -11.38 -32.25 33.22
N CYS A 151 -10.64 -31.16 33.46
CA CYS A 151 -10.68 -29.96 32.63
C CYS A 151 -10.13 -30.21 31.22
N TYR A 152 -8.99 -30.88 31.10
CA TYR A 152 -8.35 -31.14 29.81
C TYR A 152 -9.12 -32.12 28.93
N TYR A 153 -9.87 -33.05 29.52
CA TYR A 153 -10.70 -34.02 28.81
C TYR A 153 -12.18 -33.60 28.69
N ASN A 154 -12.51 -32.35 29.02
CA ASN A 154 -13.86 -31.79 28.91
C ASN A 154 -14.92 -32.61 29.68
N GLN A 155 -14.74 -32.76 30.99
CA GLN A 155 -15.65 -33.51 31.86
C GLN A 155 -16.38 -32.59 32.87
N PRO A 156 -17.41 -31.82 32.47
CA PRO A 156 -18.07 -30.84 33.34
C PRO A 156 -18.58 -31.40 34.68
N ALA A 157 -19.19 -32.59 34.66
CA ALA A 157 -19.72 -33.21 35.87
C ALA A 157 -18.60 -33.63 36.84
N ALA A 158 -17.51 -34.20 36.32
CA ALA A 158 -16.33 -34.53 37.11
C ALA A 158 -15.67 -33.28 37.71
N VAL A 159 -15.57 -32.20 36.95
CA VAL A 159 -15.04 -30.91 37.43
C VAL A 159 -15.89 -30.37 38.59
N GLU A 160 -17.22 -30.39 38.48
CA GLU A 160 -18.10 -29.91 39.56
C GLU A 160 -17.97 -30.76 40.83
N GLU A 161 -17.90 -32.09 40.73
CA GLU A 161 -17.71 -32.97 41.90
C GLU A 161 -16.34 -32.79 42.56
N LEU A 162 -15.27 -32.64 41.77
CA LEU A 162 -13.92 -32.36 42.31
C LEU A 162 -13.89 -31.03 43.06
N LEU A 163 -14.49 -29.98 42.52
CA LEU A 163 -14.55 -28.66 43.17
C LEU A 163 -15.43 -28.68 44.43
N ARG A 164 -16.53 -29.45 44.44
CA ARG A 164 -17.32 -29.69 45.67
C ARG A 164 -16.51 -30.41 46.75
N ALA A 165 -15.61 -31.29 46.34
CA ALA A 165 -14.65 -31.95 47.22
C ALA A 165 -13.44 -31.07 47.57
N HIS A 166 -13.50 -29.76 47.34
CA HIS A 166 -12.45 -28.80 47.64
C HIS A 166 -11.12 -29.00 46.89
N ALA A 167 -11.17 -29.52 45.66
CA ALA A 167 -10.01 -29.51 44.76
C ALA A 167 -9.48 -28.07 44.59
N ASP A 168 -8.17 -27.87 44.67
CA ASP A 168 -7.55 -26.57 44.46
C ASP A 168 -7.74 -26.09 43.01
N VAL A 169 -8.65 -25.12 42.85
CA VAL A 169 -9.00 -24.51 41.56
C VAL A 169 -7.83 -23.76 40.92
N GLU A 170 -6.84 -23.33 41.72
CA GLU A 170 -5.66 -22.57 41.29
C GLU A 170 -4.37 -23.39 41.28
N TRP A 171 -4.45 -24.72 41.48
CA TRP A 171 -3.26 -25.58 41.45
C TRP A 171 -2.49 -25.37 40.15
N ARG A 172 -1.16 -25.26 40.24
CA ARG A 172 -0.31 -25.12 39.05
C ARG A 172 0.48 -26.38 38.85
N LEU A 173 0.54 -26.87 37.60
CA LEU A 173 1.34 -28.06 37.27
C LEU A 173 2.78 -27.92 37.79
N ARG A 174 3.45 -26.79 37.54
CA ARG A 174 4.75 -26.48 38.14
C ARG A 174 4.71 -25.07 38.72
N PRO A 175 5.65 -24.65 39.58
CA PRO A 175 5.73 -23.26 40.02
C PRO A 175 5.68 -22.31 38.81
N GLY A 176 4.72 -21.38 38.83
CA GLY A 176 4.45 -20.45 37.73
C GLY A 176 3.83 -21.08 36.47
N SER A 177 3.39 -22.34 36.47
CA SER A 177 2.81 -22.99 35.29
C SER A 177 1.31 -22.77 35.15
N TRP A 178 0.68 -23.57 34.29
CA TRP A 178 -0.74 -23.51 33.93
C TRP A 178 -1.62 -23.98 35.08
N THR A 179 -2.70 -23.24 35.33
CA THR A 179 -3.84 -23.62 36.17
C THR A 179 -4.87 -24.44 35.38
N PRO A 180 -5.89 -25.04 36.02
CA PRO A 180 -7.00 -25.67 35.34
C PRO A 180 -7.69 -24.74 34.30
N LEU A 181 -7.81 -23.45 34.61
CA LEU A 181 -8.41 -22.49 33.69
C LEU A 181 -7.55 -22.26 32.43
N HIS A 182 -6.22 -22.23 32.55
CA HIS A 182 -5.32 -22.18 31.39
C HIS A 182 -5.48 -23.39 30.46
N LYS A 183 -5.55 -24.60 31.03
CA LYS A 183 -5.76 -25.83 30.24
C LYS A 183 -7.10 -25.81 29.51
N THR A 184 -8.12 -25.35 30.21
CA THR A 184 -9.48 -25.19 29.68
C THR A 184 -9.53 -24.17 28.55
N ALA A 185 -8.91 -23.00 28.73
CA ALA A 185 -8.82 -21.96 27.72
C ALA A 185 -8.01 -22.39 26.48
N ASN A 186 -6.94 -23.17 26.66
CA ASN A 186 -6.17 -23.74 25.55
C ASN A 186 -6.95 -24.77 24.71
N ARG A 187 -8.04 -25.31 25.26
CA ARG A 187 -8.90 -26.30 24.60
C ARG A 187 -10.24 -25.74 24.12
N GLY A 188 -10.62 -24.54 24.57
CA GLY A 188 -11.87 -23.91 24.13
C GLY A 188 -13.12 -24.41 24.85
N PHE A 189 -12.99 -25.07 26.00
CA PHE A 189 -14.13 -25.66 26.71
C PHE A 189 -14.88 -24.63 27.57
N SER A 190 -15.81 -23.89 26.96
CA SER A 190 -16.57 -22.81 27.62
C SER A 190 -17.42 -23.30 28.81
N CYS A 191 -18.04 -24.48 28.73
CA CYS A 191 -18.81 -25.05 29.84
C CYS A 191 -17.95 -25.32 31.07
N VAL A 192 -16.77 -25.92 30.88
CA VAL A 192 -15.82 -26.17 31.96
C VAL A 192 -15.26 -24.86 32.52
N ALA A 193 -14.93 -23.90 31.65
CA ALA A 193 -14.45 -22.58 32.08
C ALA A 193 -15.51 -21.88 32.96
N LYS A 194 -16.80 -22.00 32.61
CA LYS A 194 -17.90 -21.43 33.39
C LYS A 194 -17.98 -22.04 34.79
N ILE A 195 -17.75 -23.35 34.91
CA ILE A 195 -17.72 -24.04 36.21
C ILE A 195 -16.52 -23.57 37.04
N LEU A 196 -15.31 -23.55 36.46
CA LEU A 196 -14.12 -23.08 37.15
C LEU A 196 -14.29 -21.65 37.69
N LEU A 197 -14.78 -20.73 36.85
CA LEU A 197 -15.02 -19.33 37.24
C LEU A 197 -16.11 -19.20 38.33
N LYS A 198 -17.14 -20.06 38.31
CA LYS A 198 -18.16 -20.11 39.37
C LYS A 198 -17.55 -20.50 40.73
N HIS A 199 -16.52 -21.34 40.72
CA HIS A 199 -15.81 -21.81 41.92
C HIS A 199 -14.56 -20.97 42.24
N GLY A 200 -14.44 -19.76 41.69
CA GLY A 200 -13.42 -18.80 42.09
C GLY A 200 -12.08 -18.91 41.35
N ALA A 201 -12.03 -19.59 40.19
CA ALA A 201 -10.82 -19.59 39.36
C ALA A 201 -10.40 -18.16 38.99
N ASP A 202 -9.12 -17.85 39.16
CA ASP A 202 -8.55 -16.55 38.82
C ASP A 202 -8.45 -16.39 37.29
N LEU A 203 -9.26 -15.48 36.80
CA LEU A 203 -9.35 -15.11 35.39
C LEU A 203 -8.07 -14.41 34.87
N ASP A 204 -7.29 -13.78 35.75
CA ASP A 204 -6.05 -13.07 35.44
C ASP A 204 -4.79 -13.89 35.77
N ALA A 205 -4.97 -15.17 36.15
CA ALA A 205 -3.86 -16.04 36.47
C ALA A 205 -2.81 -16.05 35.35
N ARG A 206 -1.54 -15.84 35.70
CA ARG A 206 -0.43 -15.79 34.73
C ARG A 206 0.39 -17.08 34.74
N ALA A 207 0.61 -17.68 33.57
CA ALA A 207 1.61 -18.75 33.38
C ALA A 207 3.04 -18.17 33.33
N GLY A 208 4.05 -19.03 33.23
CA GLY A 208 5.47 -18.65 33.43
C GLY A 208 6.02 -17.72 32.36
N ASN A 209 5.37 -17.65 31.22
CA ASN A 209 5.64 -16.70 30.14
C ASN A 209 4.71 -15.46 30.20
N GLY A 210 3.87 -15.33 31.22
CA GLY A 210 2.89 -14.27 31.41
C GLY A 210 1.59 -14.47 30.64
N TRP A 211 1.32 -15.67 30.09
CA TRP A 211 0.06 -15.92 29.39
C TRP A 211 -1.10 -16.02 30.38
N THR A 212 -2.17 -15.26 30.11
CA THR A 212 -3.46 -15.39 30.81
C THR A 212 -4.40 -16.34 30.06
N PRO A 213 -5.46 -16.87 30.70
CA PRO A 213 -6.51 -17.61 30.02
C PRO A 213 -7.10 -16.86 28.81
N LEU A 214 -7.31 -15.55 28.94
CA LEU A 214 -7.82 -14.71 27.86
C LEU A 214 -6.84 -14.63 26.68
N TYR A 215 -5.54 -14.42 26.94
CA TYR A 215 -4.51 -14.43 25.91
C TYR A 215 -4.51 -15.76 25.13
N ILE A 216 -4.58 -16.89 25.83
CA ILE A 216 -4.58 -18.22 25.23
C ILE A 216 -5.81 -18.43 24.35
N ALA A 217 -7.00 -18.10 24.86
CA ALA A 217 -8.25 -18.23 24.11
C ALA A 217 -8.27 -17.32 22.86
N ALA A 218 -7.79 -16.08 23.01
CA ALA A 218 -7.68 -15.10 21.92
C ALA A 218 -6.71 -15.57 20.83
N ARG A 219 -5.53 -16.07 21.21
CA ARG A 219 -4.56 -16.68 20.29
C ARG A 219 -5.15 -17.85 19.50
N LYS A 220 -5.85 -18.75 20.20
CA LYS A 220 -6.37 -20.00 19.61
C LYS A 220 -7.63 -19.79 18.78
N GLY A 221 -8.39 -18.72 18.99
CA GLY A 221 -9.61 -18.46 18.23
C GLY A 221 -10.88 -18.96 18.92
N TYR A 222 -10.88 -19.23 20.22
CA TYR A 222 -12.06 -19.75 20.92
C TYR A 222 -13.01 -18.64 21.38
N GLU A 223 -13.89 -18.23 20.46
CA GLU A 223 -14.85 -17.13 20.64
C GLU A 223 -15.69 -17.26 21.92
N ASP A 224 -16.21 -18.45 22.23
CA ASP A 224 -17.09 -18.66 23.39
C ASP A 224 -16.35 -18.52 24.72
N VAL A 225 -15.09 -18.95 24.78
CA VAL A 225 -14.25 -18.76 25.97
C VAL A 225 -13.89 -17.30 26.13
N VAL A 226 -13.50 -16.61 25.05
CA VAL A 226 -13.25 -15.17 25.10
C VAL A 226 -14.50 -14.42 25.57
N ARG A 227 -15.68 -14.74 25.02
CA ARG A 227 -16.95 -14.10 25.39
C ARG A 227 -17.25 -14.30 26.86
N LEU A 228 -17.09 -15.52 27.36
CA LEU A 228 -17.30 -15.85 28.76
C LEU A 228 -16.34 -15.09 29.68
N LEU A 229 -15.05 -15.05 29.34
CA LEU A 229 -14.05 -14.34 30.14
C LEU A 229 -14.33 -12.83 30.17
N LEU A 230 -14.65 -12.22 29.02
CA LEU A 230 -15.05 -10.81 28.95
C LEU A 230 -16.34 -10.52 29.72
N GLN A 231 -17.35 -11.41 29.69
CA GLN A 231 -18.58 -11.25 30.46
C GLN A 231 -18.38 -11.35 31.97
N ARG A 232 -17.36 -12.08 32.41
CA ARG A 232 -17.01 -12.26 33.82
C ARG A 232 -15.98 -11.24 34.32
N ALA A 233 -15.38 -10.47 33.40
CA ALA A 233 -14.44 -9.42 33.73
C ALA A 233 -15.12 -8.33 34.57
N GLY A 234 -14.54 -8.03 35.72
CA GLY A 234 -14.96 -6.93 36.59
C GLY A 234 -14.04 -5.72 36.42
N ARG A 235 -14.24 -4.70 37.27
CA ARG A 235 -13.41 -3.47 37.26
C ARG A 235 -11.92 -3.72 37.53
N HIS A 236 -11.59 -4.79 38.26
CA HIS A 236 -10.22 -5.14 38.64
C HIS A 236 -9.56 -6.15 37.68
N THR A 237 -10.25 -6.54 36.61
CA THR A 237 -9.74 -7.53 35.67
C THR A 237 -8.68 -6.94 34.75
N GLU A 238 -7.52 -7.59 34.66
CA GLU A 238 -6.39 -7.19 33.79
C GLU A 238 -6.60 -7.72 32.35
N ILE A 239 -7.65 -7.25 31.66
CA ILE A 239 -7.89 -7.61 30.23
C ILE A 239 -6.70 -7.21 29.33
N ASP A 240 -6.00 -6.15 29.73
CA ASP A 240 -4.82 -5.60 29.09
C ASP A 240 -3.51 -6.30 29.50
N ALA A 241 -3.56 -7.37 30.30
CA ALA A 241 -2.38 -8.10 30.75
C ALA A 241 -1.45 -8.47 29.58
N GLN A 242 -0.21 -7.98 29.67
CA GLN A 242 0.84 -8.31 28.72
C GLN A 242 1.72 -9.46 29.23
N ASN A 243 2.07 -10.36 28.31
CA ASN A 243 3.01 -11.44 28.58
C ASN A 243 4.46 -10.93 28.68
N THR A 244 5.43 -11.82 28.87
CA THR A 244 6.87 -11.48 28.98
C THR A 244 7.45 -10.74 27.76
N LEU A 245 6.83 -10.85 26.59
CA LEU A 245 7.19 -10.13 25.36
C LEU A 245 6.37 -8.84 25.16
N GLY A 246 5.52 -8.47 26.11
CA GLY A 246 4.63 -7.32 26.01
C GLY A 246 3.35 -7.57 25.19
N TRP A 247 3.00 -8.82 24.87
CA TRP A 247 1.82 -9.09 24.04
C TRP A 247 0.55 -9.14 24.89
N SER A 248 -0.44 -8.34 24.52
CA SER A 248 -1.82 -8.42 25.06
C SER A 248 -2.67 -9.44 24.28
N PRO A 249 -3.88 -9.79 24.78
CA PRO A 249 -4.82 -10.65 24.05
C PRO A 249 -5.18 -10.10 22.66
N LEU A 250 -5.26 -8.77 22.50
CA LEU A 250 -5.54 -8.15 21.20
C LEU A 250 -4.39 -8.38 20.21
N HIS A 251 -3.12 -8.26 20.64
CA HIS A 251 -1.97 -8.58 19.80
C HIS A 251 -2.01 -10.02 19.31
N ALA A 252 -2.33 -10.97 20.19
CA ALA A 252 -2.47 -12.37 19.80
C ALA A 252 -3.62 -12.57 18.81
N ALA A 253 -4.80 -12.00 19.07
CA ALA A 253 -5.94 -12.10 18.16
C ALA A 253 -5.60 -11.53 16.77
N SER A 254 -4.93 -10.39 16.70
CA SER A 254 -4.52 -9.75 15.43
C SER A 254 -3.45 -10.55 14.69
N TYR A 255 -2.39 -11.00 15.37
CA TYR A 255 -1.32 -11.80 14.76
C TYR A 255 -1.82 -13.13 14.18
N TYR A 256 -2.70 -13.82 14.91
CA TYR A 256 -3.25 -15.11 14.51
C TYR A 256 -4.56 -14.97 13.69
N ARG A 257 -4.84 -13.76 13.17
CA ARG A 257 -5.94 -13.45 12.25
C ARG A 257 -7.32 -13.87 12.77
N ARG A 258 -7.62 -13.58 14.03
CA ARG A 258 -8.90 -13.91 14.70
C ARG A 258 -9.87 -12.74 14.65
N LYS A 259 -10.38 -12.40 13.45
CA LYS A 259 -11.22 -11.19 13.20
C LYS A 259 -12.35 -10.99 14.23
N LYS A 260 -13.16 -12.02 14.48
CA LYS A 260 -14.28 -11.91 15.43
C LYS A 260 -13.82 -11.64 16.87
N ILE A 261 -12.69 -12.21 17.28
CA ILE A 261 -12.11 -11.95 18.60
C ILE A 261 -11.53 -10.55 18.67
N VAL A 262 -10.88 -10.07 17.60
CA VAL A 262 -10.47 -8.66 17.48
C VAL A 262 -11.68 -7.76 17.70
N ALA A 263 -12.78 -7.97 16.98
CA ALA A 263 -14.01 -7.20 17.14
C ALA A 263 -14.57 -7.25 18.58
N MET A 264 -14.57 -8.43 19.20
CA MET A 264 -15.04 -8.60 20.58
C MET A 264 -14.16 -7.84 21.58
N LEU A 265 -12.84 -7.93 21.44
CA LEU A 265 -11.88 -7.28 22.33
C LEU A 265 -11.92 -5.75 22.16
N THR A 266 -11.94 -5.24 20.93
CA THR A 266 -11.95 -3.79 20.66
C THR A 266 -13.28 -3.16 21.07
N LYS A 267 -14.40 -3.86 20.88
CA LYS A 267 -15.71 -3.37 21.32
C LYS A 267 -15.85 -3.32 22.85
N ALA A 268 -15.31 -4.32 23.55
CA ALA A 268 -15.40 -4.39 25.00
C ALA A 268 -14.37 -3.49 25.70
N HIS A 269 -13.16 -3.40 25.12
CA HIS A 269 -11.98 -2.76 25.72
C HIS A 269 -11.17 -1.99 24.67
N PRO A 270 -11.64 -0.79 24.23
CA PRO A 270 -10.94 0.04 23.25
C PRO A 270 -9.52 0.44 23.67
N GLU A 271 -9.22 0.52 24.97
CA GLU A 271 -7.90 0.82 25.52
C GLU A 271 -6.80 -0.14 25.04
N LEU A 272 -7.17 -1.37 24.63
CA LEU A 272 -6.24 -2.36 24.08
C LEU A 272 -5.61 -1.92 22.76
N LEU A 273 -6.25 -1.01 22.02
CA LEU A 273 -5.83 -0.56 20.69
C LEU A 273 -4.50 0.20 20.70
N GLU A 274 -4.24 0.96 21.76
CA GLU A 274 -3.04 1.80 21.91
C GLU A 274 -1.87 1.05 22.59
N MET A 275 -2.09 -0.17 23.07
CA MET A 275 -1.05 -0.95 23.72
C MET A 275 0.04 -1.33 22.72
N GLY A 276 1.30 -1.11 23.10
CA GLY A 276 2.45 -1.55 22.32
C GLY A 276 3.17 -2.76 22.94
N ILE A 277 3.69 -3.67 22.12
CA ILE A 277 4.59 -4.74 22.58
C ILE A 277 5.89 -4.18 23.20
N LYS A 278 6.58 -5.00 23.99
CA LYS A 278 7.83 -4.63 24.65
C LYS A 278 8.90 -4.24 23.63
N ASP A 279 9.77 -3.30 24.02
CA ASP A 279 10.91 -2.76 23.27
C ASP A 279 10.56 -2.02 21.96
N ALA A 280 9.83 -2.64 21.04
CA ALA A 280 9.45 -2.06 19.75
C ALA A 280 8.22 -1.13 19.81
N GLY A 281 7.30 -1.35 20.76
CA GLY A 281 6.08 -0.54 20.87
C GLY A 281 5.09 -0.76 19.71
N TRP A 282 5.09 -1.93 19.08
CA TRP A 282 4.11 -2.25 18.02
C TRP A 282 2.73 -2.44 18.61
N THR A 283 1.76 -1.70 18.10
CA THR A 283 0.35 -1.94 18.37
C THR A 283 -0.20 -3.09 17.51
N ALA A 284 -1.42 -3.52 17.82
CA ALA A 284 -2.15 -4.50 17.01
C ALA A 284 -2.26 -4.07 15.52
N LEU A 285 -2.39 -2.76 15.25
CA LEU A 285 -2.48 -2.22 13.89
C LEU A 285 -1.15 -2.34 13.15
N HIS A 286 -0.01 -2.04 13.78
CA HIS A 286 1.32 -2.25 13.17
C HIS A 286 1.52 -3.72 12.74
N MET A 287 1.11 -4.65 13.59
CA MET A 287 1.25 -6.09 13.36
C MET A 287 0.36 -6.56 12.20
N ALA A 288 -0.91 -6.13 12.17
CA ALA A 288 -1.83 -6.45 11.09
C ALA A 288 -1.39 -5.83 9.76
N SER A 289 -0.89 -4.59 9.78
CA SER A 289 -0.34 -3.91 8.60
C SER A 289 0.92 -4.58 8.06
N SER A 290 1.80 -5.07 8.94
CA SER A 290 3.00 -5.83 8.54
C SER A 290 2.67 -7.16 7.87
N LEU A 291 1.60 -7.82 8.30
CA LEU A 291 1.19 -9.13 7.80
C LEU A 291 0.20 -9.04 6.61
N GLY A 292 -0.21 -7.84 6.22
CA GLY A 292 -1.13 -7.65 5.08
C GLY A 292 -2.58 -8.05 5.36
N TYR A 293 -2.97 -8.17 6.64
CA TYR A 293 -4.30 -8.62 7.03
C TYR A 293 -5.33 -7.49 6.94
N SER A 294 -5.72 -7.13 5.71
CA SER A 294 -6.73 -6.09 5.40
C SER A 294 -7.99 -6.15 6.28
N GLU A 295 -8.61 -7.32 6.43
CA GLU A 295 -9.82 -7.48 7.25
C GLU A 295 -9.59 -7.20 8.74
N ILE A 296 -8.38 -7.47 9.25
CA ILE A 296 -8.01 -7.17 10.64
C ILE A 296 -7.69 -5.69 10.78
N VAL A 297 -7.02 -5.09 9.79
CA VAL A 297 -6.75 -3.65 9.73
C VAL A 297 -8.06 -2.86 9.74
N GLU A 298 -9.04 -3.23 8.92
CA GLU A 298 -10.37 -2.60 8.91
C GLU A 298 -11.07 -2.72 10.26
N GLU A 299 -11.06 -3.90 10.88
CA GLU A 299 -11.69 -4.13 12.19
C GLU A 299 -11.02 -3.30 13.30
N LEU A 300 -9.69 -3.22 13.31
CA LEU A 300 -8.95 -2.40 14.27
C LEU A 300 -9.25 -0.91 14.09
N ILE A 301 -9.29 -0.43 12.84
CA ILE A 301 -9.65 0.97 12.53
C ILE A 301 -11.10 1.25 12.92
N HIS A 302 -12.02 0.31 12.65
CA HIS A 302 -13.42 0.43 13.07
C HIS A 302 -13.55 0.49 14.59
N GLY A 303 -12.69 -0.22 15.32
CA GLY A 303 -12.57 -0.14 16.77
C GLY A 303 -11.97 1.17 17.29
N GLY A 304 -11.38 2.01 16.44
CA GLY A 304 -10.75 3.28 16.82
C GLY A 304 -9.23 3.24 16.95
N ALA A 305 -8.53 2.26 16.35
CA ALA A 305 -7.07 2.23 16.35
C ALA A 305 -6.48 3.51 15.76
N ASN A 306 -5.50 4.11 16.44
CA ASN A 306 -4.76 5.24 15.90
C ASN A 306 -3.95 4.84 14.64
N ILE A 307 -4.40 5.34 13.48
CA ILE A 307 -3.76 5.08 12.18
C ILE A 307 -2.36 5.70 12.04
N GLU A 308 -2.05 6.73 12.84
CA GLU A 308 -0.76 7.43 12.87
C GLU A 308 0.09 7.02 14.08
N ALA A 309 -0.22 5.89 14.73
CA ALA A 309 0.58 5.35 15.83
C ALA A 309 2.04 5.14 15.41
N ARG A 310 2.99 5.35 16.32
CA ARG A 310 4.43 5.28 16.04
C ARG A 310 5.14 4.30 16.96
N THR A 311 5.99 3.44 16.38
CA THR A 311 6.85 2.51 17.14
C THR A 311 7.98 3.22 17.87
N ARG A 312 8.47 2.67 18.99
CA ARG A 312 9.52 3.30 19.81
C ARG A 312 10.91 3.34 19.18
N ASN A 313 11.27 2.35 18.37
CA ASN A 313 12.63 2.19 17.87
C ASN A 313 12.94 3.11 16.67
N ASN A 314 12.03 3.15 15.70
CA ASN A 314 12.23 3.84 14.42
C ASN A 314 11.08 4.79 14.05
N ASP A 315 10.14 5.06 14.97
CA ASP A 315 9.01 5.96 14.72
C ASP A 315 8.14 5.52 13.53
N SER A 316 8.16 4.22 13.21
CA SER A 316 7.44 3.63 12.08
C SER A 316 5.94 3.68 12.31
N THR A 317 5.20 4.10 11.29
CA THR A 317 3.72 4.07 11.27
C THR A 317 3.20 2.79 10.62
N PRO A 318 1.94 2.38 10.87
CA PRO A 318 1.31 1.26 10.16
C PRO A 318 1.36 1.41 8.64
N PHE A 319 1.21 2.64 8.14
CA PHE A 319 1.29 2.95 6.71
C PHE A 319 2.70 2.77 6.13
N TYR A 320 3.72 3.24 6.84
CA TYR A 320 5.11 2.98 6.47
C TYR A 320 5.43 1.48 6.44
N ILE A 321 4.99 0.72 7.45
CA ILE A 321 5.20 -0.73 7.52
C ILE A 321 4.50 -1.45 6.35
N ALA A 322 3.24 -1.08 6.06
CA ALA A 322 2.51 -1.65 4.92
C ALA A 322 3.23 -1.40 3.58
N ALA A 323 3.83 -0.21 3.39
CA ALA A 323 4.60 0.09 2.18
C ALA A 323 5.92 -0.69 2.12
N ARG A 324 6.62 -0.83 3.24
CA ARG A 324 7.84 -1.65 3.37
C ARG A 324 7.59 -3.12 3.03
N GLU A 325 6.47 -3.68 3.48
CA GLU A 325 6.11 -5.08 3.24
C GLU A 325 5.34 -5.30 1.91
N GLY A 326 4.92 -4.22 1.23
CA GLY A 326 4.30 -4.28 -0.10
C GLY A 326 2.79 -4.53 -0.11
N HIS A 327 2.09 -4.32 1.01
CA HIS A 327 0.67 -4.66 1.16
C HIS A 327 -0.24 -3.55 0.61
N VAL A 328 -0.46 -3.53 -0.71
CA VAL A 328 -1.29 -2.52 -1.42
C VAL A 328 -2.71 -2.41 -0.87
N ASN A 329 -3.34 -3.53 -0.54
CA ASN A 329 -4.68 -3.56 0.06
C ASN A 329 -4.74 -2.80 1.40
N VAL A 330 -3.73 -2.95 2.25
CA VAL A 330 -3.61 -2.22 3.52
C VAL A 330 -3.34 -0.74 3.27
N LEU A 331 -2.47 -0.40 2.31
CA LEU A 331 -2.23 0.99 1.92
C LEU A 331 -3.53 1.67 1.45
N GLN A 332 -4.32 0.98 0.63
CA GLN A 332 -5.58 1.48 0.11
C GLN A 332 -6.61 1.75 1.23
N ILE A 333 -6.70 0.85 2.22
CA ILE A 333 -7.54 1.05 3.41
C ILE A 333 -7.08 2.27 4.21
N LEU A 334 -5.78 2.39 4.50
CA LEU A 334 -5.24 3.50 5.31
C LEU A 334 -5.38 4.86 4.61
N ILE A 335 -5.16 4.93 3.30
CA ILE A 335 -5.41 6.15 2.50
C ILE A 335 -6.88 6.54 2.54
N GLY A 336 -7.79 5.56 2.40
CA GLY A 336 -9.24 5.79 2.53
C GLY A 336 -9.67 6.32 3.91
N LYS A 337 -8.78 6.28 4.91
CA LYS A 337 -9.00 6.79 6.27
C LYS A 337 -8.25 8.10 6.56
N GLY A 338 -7.59 8.69 5.56
CA GLY A 338 -6.97 10.01 5.66
C GLY A 338 -5.55 10.02 6.24
N VAL A 339 -4.81 8.93 6.12
CA VAL A 339 -3.39 8.85 6.53
C VAL A 339 -2.51 9.83 5.74
N ASP A 340 -1.45 10.38 6.34
CA ASP A 340 -0.46 11.18 5.60
C ASP A 340 0.41 10.29 4.70
N ILE A 341 0.18 10.36 3.39
CA ILE A 341 0.96 9.58 2.41
C ILE A 341 2.45 9.98 2.43
N GLY A 342 2.74 11.24 2.77
CA GLY A 342 4.09 11.81 2.88
C GLY A 342 4.76 11.60 4.24
N VAL A 343 4.18 10.77 5.11
CA VAL A 343 4.62 10.60 6.49
C VAL A 343 6.12 10.31 6.59
N ARG A 344 6.76 10.96 7.56
CA ARG A 344 8.19 10.80 7.84
C ARG A 344 8.39 10.07 9.15
N ILE A 345 9.32 9.11 9.13
CA ILE A 345 9.77 8.37 10.32
C ILE A 345 11.23 8.77 10.66
N LYS A 346 11.89 8.03 11.56
CA LYS A 346 13.31 8.26 11.90
C LYS A 346 14.20 8.27 10.64
N GLY A 347 15.11 9.24 10.54
CA GLY A 347 15.92 9.46 9.33
C GLY A 347 15.15 10.09 8.16
N ARG A 348 13.95 10.62 8.40
CA ARG A 348 13.05 11.23 7.40
C ARG A 348 12.63 10.29 6.27
N TRP A 349 12.71 8.98 6.48
CA TRP A 349 12.18 7.98 5.55
C TRP A 349 10.68 8.17 5.35
N THR A 350 10.23 7.99 4.10
CA THR A 350 8.81 7.99 3.72
C THR A 350 8.39 6.60 3.23
N PRO A 351 7.09 6.29 3.16
CA PRO A 351 6.57 5.06 2.56
C PRO A 351 7.13 4.81 1.15
N LEU A 352 7.31 5.86 0.35
CA LEU A 352 7.89 5.75 -0.99
C LEU A 352 9.36 5.30 -0.96
N HIS A 353 10.18 5.81 -0.03
CA HIS A 353 11.57 5.32 0.16
C HIS A 353 11.59 3.85 0.55
N ALA A 354 10.70 3.42 1.45
CA ALA A 354 10.59 2.02 1.84
C ALA A 354 10.19 1.12 0.65
N ALA A 355 9.12 1.47 -0.06
CA ALA A 355 8.71 0.70 -1.24
C ALA A 355 9.82 0.62 -2.30
N SER A 356 10.59 1.70 -2.46
CA SER A 356 11.74 1.74 -3.38
C SER A 356 12.90 0.84 -2.95
N TYR A 357 13.32 0.95 -1.68
CA TYR A 357 14.46 0.22 -1.15
C TYR A 357 14.21 -1.28 -0.99
N PHE A 358 12.96 -1.67 -0.71
CA PHE A 358 12.56 -3.08 -0.52
C PHE A 358 11.98 -3.73 -1.79
N GLY A 359 12.02 -3.05 -2.94
CA GLY A 359 11.62 -3.63 -4.23
C GLY A 359 10.12 -3.92 -4.33
N ARG A 360 9.27 -3.10 -3.70
CA ARG A 360 7.82 -3.31 -3.66
C ARG A 360 7.14 -2.58 -4.82
N LYS A 361 7.27 -3.10 -6.04
CA LYS A 361 6.83 -2.41 -7.28
C LYS A 361 5.36 -2.00 -7.24
N GLU A 362 4.45 -2.89 -6.88
CA GLU A 362 3.02 -2.60 -6.87
C GLU A 362 2.67 -1.54 -5.81
N ALA A 363 3.33 -1.60 -4.64
CA ALA A 363 3.16 -0.60 -3.59
C ALA A 363 3.76 0.76 -3.98
N LEU A 364 4.91 0.76 -4.65
CA LEU A 364 5.55 1.96 -5.18
C LEU A 364 4.64 2.66 -6.21
N GLU A 365 4.17 1.93 -7.21
CA GLU A 365 3.25 2.45 -8.23
C GLU A 365 1.97 2.99 -7.58
N PHE A 366 1.40 2.24 -6.63
CA PHE A 366 0.21 2.68 -5.91
C PHE A 366 0.46 3.99 -5.14
N LEU A 367 1.57 4.09 -4.40
CA LEU A 367 1.94 5.30 -3.66
C LEU A 367 2.12 6.51 -4.60
N LEU A 368 2.81 6.33 -5.72
CA LEU A 368 3.00 7.38 -6.72
C LEU A 368 1.67 7.84 -7.33
N ARG A 369 0.78 6.91 -7.68
CA ARG A 369 -0.58 7.21 -8.17
C ARG A 369 -1.42 7.94 -7.13
N SER A 370 -1.22 7.65 -5.84
CA SER A 370 -1.89 8.33 -4.73
C SER A 370 -1.29 9.70 -4.38
N GLY A 371 -0.27 10.17 -5.10
CA GLY A 371 0.32 11.50 -4.88
C GLY A 371 1.40 11.53 -3.80
N ALA A 372 2.08 10.41 -3.53
CA ALA A 372 3.24 10.40 -2.64
C ALA A 372 4.32 11.40 -3.12
N PRO A 373 4.97 12.15 -2.21
CA PRO A 373 5.98 13.14 -2.59
C PRO A 373 7.22 12.45 -3.18
N ARG A 374 7.29 12.39 -4.52
CA ARG A 374 8.36 11.69 -5.26
C ARG A 374 9.77 12.19 -4.96
N GLU A 375 9.92 13.50 -4.77
CA GLU A 375 11.20 14.16 -4.43
C GLU A 375 11.39 14.35 -2.91
N ALA A 376 10.66 13.60 -2.08
CA ALA A 376 10.90 13.65 -0.65
C ALA A 376 12.36 13.26 -0.37
N ARG A 377 13.02 14.04 0.49
CA ARG A 377 14.42 13.80 0.89
C ARG A 377 14.53 13.22 2.30
N MET A 378 15.38 12.22 2.46
CA MET A 378 15.85 11.69 3.74
C MET A 378 16.84 12.66 4.42
N THR A 379 17.35 12.30 5.61
CA THR A 379 18.30 13.15 6.36
C THR A 379 19.64 13.38 5.66
N ASP A 380 20.08 12.41 4.86
CA ASP A 380 21.26 12.45 3.98
C ASP A 380 20.96 13.12 2.62
N GLY A 381 19.74 13.61 2.41
CA GLY A 381 19.30 14.22 1.15
C GLY A 381 18.84 13.21 0.09
N TRP A 382 18.85 11.92 0.39
CA TRP A 382 18.50 10.87 -0.57
C TRP A 382 17.02 10.91 -0.92
N THR A 383 16.72 10.66 -2.20
CA THR A 383 15.36 10.50 -2.72
C THR A 383 15.02 9.02 -2.88
N ALA A 384 13.75 8.72 -3.20
CA ALA A 384 13.31 7.36 -3.55
C ALA A 384 14.19 6.73 -4.67
N LEU A 385 14.61 7.53 -5.65
CA LEU A 385 15.47 7.09 -6.74
C LEU A 385 16.89 6.72 -6.29
N HIS A 386 17.47 7.44 -5.31
CA HIS A 386 18.74 7.04 -4.71
C HIS A 386 18.62 5.69 -3.99
N LYS A 387 17.51 5.47 -3.27
CA LYS A 387 17.27 4.19 -2.57
C LYS A 387 17.00 3.03 -3.52
N ALA A 388 16.30 3.27 -4.63
CA ALA A 388 16.15 2.27 -5.69
C ALA A 388 17.51 1.94 -6.34
N ALA A 389 18.35 2.95 -6.58
CA ALA A 389 19.68 2.79 -7.15
C ALA A 389 20.66 2.05 -6.21
N GLU A 390 20.61 2.30 -4.90
CA GLU A 390 21.37 1.55 -3.89
C GLU A 390 20.96 0.06 -3.86
N ALA A 391 19.66 -0.18 -3.81
CA ALA A 391 19.09 -1.52 -3.73
C ALA A 391 19.31 -2.34 -5.02
N GLY A 392 19.41 -1.68 -6.17
CA GLY A 392 19.65 -2.32 -7.47
C GLY A 392 18.38 -2.77 -8.19
N PHE A 393 17.22 -2.24 -7.82
CA PHE A 393 15.94 -2.61 -8.45
C PHE A 393 15.68 -1.79 -9.72
N THR A 394 16.07 -2.35 -10.88
CA THR A 394 15.93 -1.71 -12.19
C THR A 394 14.49 -1.34 -12.53
N ASP A 395 13.53 -2.21 -12.20
CA ASP A 395 12.10 -1.99 -12.41
C ASP A 395 11.52 -0.87 -11.55
N ILE A 396 11.98 -0.72 -10.31
CA ILE A 396 11.63 0.39 -9.42
C ILE A 396 12.21 1.71 -9.94
N VAL A 397 13.47 1.69 -10.40
CA VAL A 397 14.12 2.85 -11.02
C VAL A 397 13.33 3.31 -12.24
N ASP A 398 12.95 2.37 -13.10
CA ASP A 398 12.17 2.62 -14.32
C ASP A 398 10.84 3.30 -14.00
N VAL A 399 10.07 2.74 -13.05
CA VAL A 399 8.81 3.32 -12.59
C VAL A 399 9.01 4.72 -11.98
N LEU A 400 10.04 4.94 -11.16
CA LEU A 400 10.29 6.27 -10.59
C LEU A 400 10.55 7.31 -11.68
N LEU A 401 11.34 6.95 -12.69
CA LEU A 401 11.66 7.83 -13.83
C LEU A 401 10.42 8.09 -14.70
N ASP A 402 9.57 7.09 -14.93
CA ASP A 402 8.29 7.26 -15.63
C ASP A 402 7.32 8.22 -14.91
N TYR A 403 7.44 8.33 -13.58
CA TYR A 403 6.70 9.29 -12.78
C TYR A 403 7.45 10.62 -12.58
N GLY A 404 8.50 10.86 -13.36
CA GLY A 404 9.24 12.12 -13.41
C GLY A 404 10.10 12.37 -12.17
N ALA A 405 10.66 11.32 -11.56
CA ALA A 405 11.70 11.48 -10.55
C ALA A 405 12.93 12.16 -11.17
N ASN A 406 13.54 13.10 -10.45
CA ASN A 406 14.73 13.79 -10.95
C ASN A 406 15.92 12.82 -11.06
N ILE A 407 16.31 12.50 -12.29
CA ILE A 407 17.39 11.55 -12.61
C ILE A 407 18.74 11.99 -12.05
N ASP A 408 18.97 13.29 -11.94
CA ASP A 408 20.20 13.91 -11.42
C ASP A 408 19.97 14.57 -10.05
N ALA A 409 18.99 14.09 -9.27
CA ALA A 409 18.77 14.56 -7.91
C ALA A 409 20.08 14.44 -7.12
N ARG A 410 20.49 15.52 -6.43
CA ARG A 410 21.73 15.53 -5.64
C ARG A 410 21.45 15.35 -4.17
N ASP A 411 22.17 14.47 -3.51
CA ASP A 411 22.14 14.30 -2.06
C ASP A 411 23.03 15.33 -1.32
N MET A 412 23.21 15.16 -0.01
CA MET A 412 24.08 16.03 0.80
C MET A 412 25.57 15.93 0.43
N SER A 413 26.01 14.87 -0.25
CA SER A 413 27.35 14.69 -0.82
C SER A 413 27.44 15.12 -2.28
N ARG A 414 26.38 15.73 -2.83
CA ARG A 414 26.21 16.04 -4.27
C ARG A 414 26.24 14.81 -5.18
N GLU A 415 26.06 13.62 -4.64
CA GLU A 415 25.94 12.38 -5.38
C GLU A 415 24.59 12.31 -6.07
N THR A 416 24.59 11.80 -7.30
CA THR A 416 23.37 11.53 -8.07
C THR A 416 23.01 10.04 -7.94
N PRO A 417 21.78 9.61 -8.31
CA PRO A 417 21.45 8.19 -8.41
C PRO A 417 22.45 7.38 -9.25
N LEU A 418 23.06 8.02 -10.27
CA LEU A 418 24.13 7.42 -11.07
C LEU A 418 25.40 7.14 -10.25
N HIS A 419 25.84 8.08 -9.41
CA HIS A 419 26.94 7.84 -8.47
C HIS A 419 26.62 6.71 -7.50
N VAL A 420 25.40 6.69 -6.96
CA VAL A 420 24.97 5.66 -6.00
C VAL A 420 24.93 4.28 -6.65
N ALA A 421 24.38 4.16 -7.87
CA ALA A 421 24.37 2.91 -8.62
C ALA A 421 25.79 2.39 -8.88
N VAL A 422 26.72 3.28 -9.22
CA VAL A 422 28.14 2.95 -9.40
C VAL A 422 28.78 2.51 -8.09
N ALA A 423 28.62 3.27 -7.01
CA ALA A 423 29.22 2.99 -5.70
C ALA A 423 28.74 1.64 -5.10
N HIS A 424 27.59 1.13 -5.54
CA HIS A 424 27.05 -0.18 -5.12
C HIS A 424 27.16 -1.28 -6.20
N ASN A 425 27.95 -1.05 -7.26
CA ASN A 425 28.15 -1.97 -8.38
C ASN A 425 26.84 -2.47 -9.04
N ARG A 426 25.87 -1.58 -9.26
CA ARG A 426 24.58 -1.89 -9.87
C ARG A 426 24.61 -1.65 -11.38
N ALA A 427 25.25 -2.55 -12.13
CA ALA A 427 25.46 -2.40 -13.57
C ALA A 427 24.15 -2.22 -14.38
N ASP A 428 23.08 -2.93 -14.03
CA ASP A 428 21.80 -2.84 -14.76
C ASP A 428 21.08 -1.51 -14.51
N VAL A 429 21.06 -1.05 -13.26
CA VAL A 429 20.54 0.29 -12.91
C VAL A 429 21.38 1.37 -13.57
N LEU A 430 22.70 1.22 -13.57
CA LEU A 430 23.62 2.11 -14.27
C LEU A 430 23.26 2.19 -15.77
N ARG A 431 23.11 1.05 -16.46
CA ARG A 431 22.68 1.01 -17.87
C ARG A 431 21.37 1.75 -18.07
N LEU A 432 20.37 1.51 -17.22
CA LEU A 432 19.06 2.16 -17.33
C LEU A 432 19.15 3.68 -17.10
N LEU A 433 19.88 4.15 -16.08
CA LEU A 433 20.05 5.57 -15.82
C LEU A 433 20.76 6.28 -16.98
N LEU A 434 21.80 5.66 -17.55
CA LEU A 434 22.49 6.20 -18.73
C LEU A 434 21.56 6.25 -19.95
N LEU A 435 20.80 5.18 -20.19
CA LEU A 435 19.80 5.12 -21.25
C LEU A 435 18.73 6.22 -21.08
N ARG A 436 18.35 6.53 -19.84
CA ARG A 436 17.37 7.57 -19.49
C ARG A 436 17.99 8.98 -19.40
N GLY A 437 19.26 9.16 -19.80
CA GLY A 437 19.90 10.46 -19.92
C GLY A 437 20.54 11.02 -18.65
N ALA A 438 20.92 10.17 -17.69
CA ALA A 438 21.61 10.61 -16.48
C ALA A 438 22.96 11.27 -16.80
N ASN A 439 23.30 12.35 -16.09
CA ASN A 439 24.52 13.11 -16.35
C ASN A 439 25.77 12.36 -15.88
N GLN A 440 26.53 11.82 -16.84
CA GLN A 440 27.79 11.11 -16.62
C GLN A 440 28.94 11.99 -16.11
N GLU A 441 28.84 13.30 -16.29
CA GLU A 441 29.86 14.28 -15.90
C GLU A 441 29.50 15.01 -14.59
N ALA A 442 28.39 14.62 -13.94
CA ALA A 442 28.03 15.17 -12.66
C ALA A 442 29.16 14.91 -11.65
N MET A 443 29.64 15.93 -10.96
CA MET A 443 30.62 15.77 -9.88
C MET A 443 29.96 15.83 -8.50
N ASN A 444 30.38 14.91 -7.62
CA ASN A 444 30.06 14.94 -6.20
C ASN A 444 30.97 15.91 -5.41
N LYS A 445 30.84 15.97 -4.08
CA LYS A 445 31.66 16.83 -3.21
C LYS A 445 33.16 16.49 -3.22
N ALA A 446 33.52 15.24 -3.55
CA ALA A 446 34.90 14.82 -3.70
C ALA A 446 35.46 15.10 -5.10
N LEU A 447 34.73 15.84 -5.95
CA LEU A 447 35.07 16.12 -7.35
C LEU A 447 35.18 14.85 -8.21
N MET A 448 34.52 13.77 -7.78
CA MET A 448 34.49 12.51 -8.51
C MET A 448 33.30 12.52 -9.45
N THR A 449 33.53 12.15 -10.71
CA THR A 449 32.47 11.72 -11.64
C THR A 449 32.07 10.28 -11.34
N PRO A 450 30.90 9.80 -11.79
CA PRO A 450 30.54 8.38 -11.73
C PRO A 450 31.64 7.45 -12.26
N MET A 451 32.31 7.81 -13.37
CA MET A 451 33.43 7.02 -13.91
C MET A 451 34.61 6.98 -12.93
N ALA A 452 34.97 8.12 -12.33
CA ALA A 452 36.04 8.17 -11.33
C ALA A 452 35.68 7.34 -10.09
N THR A 453 34.42 7.40 -9.62
CA THR A 453 33.92 6.56 -8.52
C THR A 453 34.04 5.07 -8.86
N ALA A 454 33.67 4.64 -10.07
CA ALA A 454 33.79 3.24 -10.48
C ALA A 454 35.25 2.74 -10.48
N LEU A 455 36.19 3.59 -10.90
CA LEU A 455 37.61 3.26 -10.92
C LEU A 455 38.19 3.17 -9.50
N THR A 456 37.83 4.10 -8.62
CA THR A 456 38.25 4.10 -7.21
C THR A 456 37.75 2.86 -6.47
N GLU A 457 36.47 2.51 -6.66
CA GLU A 457 35.85 1.32 -6.05
C GLU A 457 36.19 0.02 -6.78
N LYS A 458 36.93 0.08 -7.90
CA LYS A 458 37.32 -1.06 -8.75
C LYS A 458 36.13 -1.88 -9.28
N HIS A 459 35.02 -1.21 -9.58
CA HIS A 459 33.80 -1.81 -10.13
C HIS A 459 33.90 -1.95 -11.66
N GLN A 460 34.57 -3.01 -12.11
CA GLN A 460 34.90 -3.20 -13.54
C GLN A 460 33.68 -3.30 -14.45
N ASP A 461 32.58 -3.89 -13.98
CA ASP A 461 31.33 -3.99 -14.77
C ASP A 461 30.76 -2.60 -15.05
N CYS A 462 30.72 -1.72 -14.05
CA CYS A 462 30.33 -0.33 -14.21
C CYS A 462 31.26 0.44 -15.17
N VAL A 463 32.57 0.20 -15.08
CA VAL A 463 33.56 0.79 -16.00
C VAL A 463 33.30 0.35 -17.44
N ASN A 464 33.01 -0.93 -17.66
CA ASN A 464 32.70 -1.46 -19.00
C ASN A 464 31.41 -0.84 -19.55
N VAL A 465 30.34 -0.79 -18.75
CA VAL A 465 29.06 -0.16 -19.11
C VAL A 465 29.25 1.31 -19.52
N MET A 466 29.98 2.10 -18.74
CA MET A 466 30.20 3.51 -19.05
C MET A 466 31.09 3.71 -20.28
N LYS A 467 32.12 2.88 -20.48
CA LYS A 467 32.94 2.91 -21.71
C LYS A 467 32.10 2.61 -22.96
N ASP A 468 31.23 1.62 -22.89
CA ASP A 468 30.32 1.28 -23.98
C ASP A 468 29.35 2.43 -24.29
N ALA A 469 28.84 3.11 -23.26
CA ALA A 469 27.97 4.28 -23.43
C ALA A 469 28.69 5.46 -24.09
N VAL A 470 29.96 5.71 -23.76
CA VAL A 470 30.79 6.74 -24.40
C VAL A 470 31.11 6.38 -25.85
N ALA A 471 31.39 5.10 -26.15
CA ALA A 471 31.63 4.63 -27.52
C ALA A 471 30.39 4.74 -28.42
N ASN A 472 29.20 4.49 -27.86
CA ASN A 472 27.94 4.63 -28.59
C ASN A 472 27.46 6.09 -28.72
N SER A 473 27.88 7.00 -27.84
CA SER A 473 27.54 8.43 -27.91
C SER A 473 27.96 9.11 -29.23
N LEU A 474 29.02 8.61 -29.89
CA LEU A 474 29.47 9.08 -31.22
C LEU A 474 28.70 8.50 -32.40
N HIS A 475 28.00 7.36 -32.22
CA HIS A 475 27.34 6.66 -33.32
C HIS A 475 25.83 6.49 -33.17
N THR A 476 25.24 6.95 -32.07
CA THR A 476 23.79 6.97 -31.87
C THR A 476 23.29 8.39 -31.64
N MET A 477 23.30 9.21 -32.69
CA MET A 477 22.17 10.14 -32.88
C MET A 477 20.96 9.30 -33.34
N TRP A 478 20.44 8.54 -32.37
CA TRP A 478 19.24 7.73 -32.30
C TRP A 478 19.02 6.60 -33.34
N PRO A 479 19.24 5.31 -32.95
CA PRO A 479 18.90 4.16 -33.77
C PRO A 479 17.38 3.89 -33.75
N ASP A 480 16.90 3.23 -34.81
CA ASP A 480 15.50 3.01 -35.22
C ASP A 480 14.55 2.31 -34.20
N GLY A 481 14.87 2.25 -32.91
CA GLY A 481 14.03 1.69 -31.84
C GLY A 481 13.33 2.72 -30.92
N GLU A 482 13.66 4.01 -31.01
CA GLU A 482 13.23 5.00 -30.01
C GLU A 482 11.84 5.63 -30.19
N ALA A 483 11.05 5.13 -31.15
CA ALA A 483 9.61 5.42 -31.14
C ALA A 483 8.92 4.87 -29.86
N GLU A 484 9.53 3.94 -29.12
CA GLU A 484 8.97 3.43 -27.86
C GLU A 484 8.96 4.45 -26.71
N PHE A 485 9.95 5.35 -26.62
CA PHE A 485 9.98 6.45 -25.63
C PHE A 485 8.74 7.34 -25.74
N LEU A 486 8.31 7.57 -26.99
CA LEU A 486 7.10 8.30 -27.31
C LEU A 486 5.87 7.53 -26.84
N THR A 487 5.84 6.18 -26.89
CA THR A 487 4.63 5.37 -26.61
C THR A 487 4.20 5.21 -25.15
N GLN A 488 4.99 5.68 -24.17
CA GLN A 488 4.71 5.48 -22.74
C GLN A 488 4.47 6.82 -22.03
N GLY A 489 3.31 7.41 -22.29
CA GLY A 489 2.97 8.78 -21.88
C GLY A 489 2.82 8.98 -20.38
N ARG A 490 3.66 9.88 -19.82
CA ARG A 490 3.39 10.82 -18.70
C ARG A 490 4.30 12.06 -18.86
N GLU A 491 3.86 13.04 -19.65
CA GLU A 491 4.73 14.07 -20.22
C GLU A 491 5.18 15.14 -19.21
N SER A 492 6.50 15.25 -18.98
CA SER A 492 7.11 16.42 -18.32
C SER A 492 7.29 17.58 -19.33
N PRO A 493 7.49 18.84 -18.88
CA PRO A 493 7.90 19.93 -19.77
C PRO A 493 9.13 19.57 -20.62
N GLN A 494 10.05 18.79 -20.06
CA GLN A 494 11.24 18.31 -20.77
C GLN A 494 10.90 17.29 -21.86
N THR A 495 9.94 16.39 -21.61
CA THR A 495 9.41 15.46 -22.62
C THR A 495 8.85 16.24 -23.80
N TRP A 496 8.07 17.28 -23.54
CA TRP A 496 7.57 18.20 -24.56
C TRP A 496 8.70 18.89 -25.34
N LEU A 497 9.70 19.44 -24.64
CA LEU A 497 10.85 20.09 -25.29
C LEU A 497 11.64 19.13 -26.19
N ASN A 498 11.86 17.90 -25.74
CA ASN A 498 12.59 16.88 -26.51
C ASN A 498 11.81 16.50 -27.79
N VAL A 499 10.49 16.34 -27.69
CA VAL A 499 9.61 16.11 -28.86
C VAL A 499 9.68 17.30 -29.82
N ILE A 500 9.61 18.52 -29.29
CA ILE A 500 9.68 19.76 -30.06
C ILE A 500 11.01 19.86 -30.79
N ASP A 501 12.13 19.53 -30.16
CA ASP A 501 13.44 19.50 -30.81
C ASP A 501 13.50 18.48 -31.93
N HIS A 502 12.94 17.28 -31.71
CA HIS A 502 12.88 16.24 -32.73
C HIS A 502 12.12 16.73 -33.98
N ILE A 503 10.97 17.37 -33.79
CA ILE A 503 10.16 17.98 -34.85
C ILE A 503 10.95 19.12 -35.53
N ASN A 504 11.56 20.02 -34.76
CA ASN A 504 12.24 21.20 -35.26
C ASN A 504 13.52 20.92 -36.03
N VAL A 505 14.37 20.01 -35.55
CA VAL A 505 15.63 19.66 -36.23
C VAL A 505 15.33 19.09 -37.62
N LYS A 506 14.36 18.16 -37.70
CA LYS A 506 14.01 17.53 -38.98
C LYS A 506 13.23 18.47 -39.91
N ILE A 507 12.33 19.32 -39.40
CA ILE A 507 11.62 20.33 -40.21
C ILE A 507 12.57 21.44 -40.67
N SER A 508 13.47 21.91 -39.82
CA SER A 508 14.49 22.89 -40.23
C SER A 508 15.30 22.31 -41.39
N ASN A 509 15.62 21.01 -41.39
CA ASN A 509 16.29 20.36 -42.52
C ASN A 509 15.42 20.27 -43.78
N LEU A 510 14.10 20.13 -43.66
CA LEU A 510 13.15 20.21 -44.80
C LEU A 510 13.02 21.64 -45.35
N ILE A 511 13.02 22.66 -44.47
CA ILE A 511 12.87 24.08 -44.81
C ILE A 511 14.19 24.72 -45.25
N ARG A 512 15.35 24.17 -44.87
CA ARG A 512 16.71 24.68 -45.19
C ARG A 512 17.02 24.80 -46.70
N GLY A 513 16.10 24.40 -47.58
CA GLY A 513 16.16 24.71 -49.01
C GLY A 513 15.48 26.02 -49.45
N ALA A 514 14.85 26.79 -48.56
CA ALA A 514 13.94 27.89 -48.93
C ALA A 514 14.23 29.24 -48.24
N SER A 515 15.49 29.55 -47.95
CA SER A 515 15.84 30.62 -46.99
C SER A 515 15.40 32.04 -47.35
N ASP A 516 15.08 32.38 -48.60
CA ASP A 516 14.97 33.81 -48.97
C ASP A 516 13.61 34.27 -49.52
N ASN A 517 12.59 33.40 -49.69
CA ASN A 517 11.32 33.76 -50.34
C ASN A 517 10.03 33.50 -49.54
N VAL A 518 10.10 33.37 -48.20
CA VAL A 518 8.89 33.24 -47.38
C VAL A 518 8.13 34.57 -47.35
N GLN A 519 7.17 34.76 -48.26
CA GLN A 519 6.45 36.03 -48.42
C GLN A 519 5.69 36.47 -47.16
N HIS A 520 5.19 35.54 -46.32
CA HIS A 520 4.41 35.87 -45.12
C HIS A 520 4.81 35.03 -43.91
N ARG A 521 5.64 35.59 -43.02
CA ARG A 521 5.88 35.02 -41.69
C ARG A 521 4.57 35.03 -40.88
N VAL A 522 4.29 33.93 -40.19
CA VAL A 522 3.14 33.85 -39.27
C VAL A 522 3.44 34.70 -38.04
N LYS A 523 2.50 35.54 -37.63
CA LYS A 523 2.64 36.41 -36.46
C LYS A 523 1.89 35.84 -35.26
N ILE A 524 2.60 35.61 -34.15
CA ILE A 524 2.06 35.04 -32.93
C ILE A 524 2.19 36.05 -31.80
N VAL A 525 1.08 36.32 -31.13
CA VAL A 525 1.03 37.16 -29.92
C VAL A 525 0.80 36.25 -28.72
N VAL A 526 1.68 36.30 -27.74
CA VAL A 526 1.55 35.59 -26.47
C VAL A 526 1.13 36.59 -25.41
N LEU A 527 -0.02 36.36 -24.79
CA LEU A 527 -0.41 37.10 -23.59
C LEU A 527 -0.02 36.26 -22.39
N ASP A 528 0.88 36.79 -21.58
CA ASP A 528 1.43 36.11 -20.41
C ASP A 528 1.08 36.86 -19.12
N THR A 529 0.95 36.12 -18.03
CA THR A 529 0.62 36.69 -16.72
C THR A 529 1.82 37.17 -15.93
N GLY A 530 3.01 37.25 -16.53
CA GLY A 530 4.22 37.77 -15.90
C GLY A 530 4.84 36.86 -14.85
N CYS A 531 4.62 35.54 -14.92
CA CYS A 531 5.21 34.61 -13.96
C CYS A 531 6.76 34.62 -14.05
N ARG A 532 7.45 34.73 -12.91
CA ARG A 532 8.91 34.55 -12.82
C ARG A 532 9.27 33.08 -13.00
N THR A 533 10.20 32.80 -13.93
CA THR A 533 10.99 31.56 -13.91
C THR A 533 12.42 31.91 -13.54
N ASP A 534 13.18 30.97 -13.00
CA ASP A 534 14.60 31.22 -12.72
C ASP A 534 15.37 31.42 -14.04
N GLY A 535 16.26 32.41 -14.09
CA GLY A 535 17.12 32.66 -15.27
C GLY A 535 17.99 31.46 -15.69
N ALA A 536 18.04 30.39 -14.89
CA ALA A 536 18.70 29.13 -15.21
C ALA A 536 18.12 28.45 -16.47
N TRP A 537 16.82 28.60 -16.73
CA TRP A 537 16.18 28.05 -17.94
C TRP A 537 16.76 28.65 -19.23
N PHE A 538 17.13 29.94 -19.21
CA PHE A 538 17.73 30.67 -20.32
C PHE A 538 19.19 30.29 -20.57
N ASN A 539 19.97 30.14 -19.50
CA ASN A 539 21.40 29.77 -19.59
C ASN A 539 21.63 28.41 -20.26
N THR A 540 20.59 27.60 -20.36
CA THR A 540 20.65 26.30 -21.03
C THR A 540 20.63 26.45 -22.56
N TRP A 541 20.12 27.56 -23.12
CA TRP A 541 19.83 27.72 -24.55
C TRP A 541 20.22 29.13 -25.07
N THR A 542 21.51 29.33 -25.34
CA THR A 542 22.08 30.64 -25.70
C THR A 542 21.59 31.20 -27.05
N GLU A 543 21.19 30.36 -28.00
CA GLU A 543 20.73 30.78 -29.32
C GLU A 543 19.36 31.46 -29.23
N GLU A 544 18.39 30.82 -28.55
CA GLU A 544 17.07 31.40 -28.28
C GLU A 544 17.14 32.63 -27.37
N ALA A 545 18.11 32.66 -26.45
CA ALA A 545 18.33 33.80 -25.57
C ALA A 545 18.66 35.08 -26.33
N SER A 546 19.52 34.99 -27.35
CA SER A 546 19.91 36.14 -28.18
C SER A 546 18.74 36.73 -28.97
N ARG A 547 17.87 35.86 -29.52
CA ARG A 547 16.65 36.27 -30.25
C ARG A 547 15.65 37.02 -29.36
N ILE A 548 15.61 36.69 -28.07
CA ILE A 548 14.73 37.34 -27.10
C ILE A 548 15.26 38.72 -26.72
N SER A 549 16.57 38.85 -26.50
CA SER A 549 17.19 40.11 -26.09
C SER A 549 17.21 41.20 -27.17
N ASP A 550 17.10 40.83 -28.44
CA ASP A 550 17.33 41.73 -29.60
C ASP A 550 16.04 42.35 -30.18
N THR A 551 14.91 42.39 -29.45
CA THR A 551 13.62 42.74 -30.07
C THR A 551 12.75 43.74 -29.31
N ASP A 552 12.19 44.73 -30.03
CA ASP A 552 11.12 45.66 -29.60
C ASP A 552 9.74 44.97 -29.38
N HIS A 553 9.72 43.65 -29.21
CA HIS A 553 8.52 42.82 -29.28
C HIS A 553 7.85 42.55 -27.92
N TRP A 554 8.30 43.25 -26.87
CA TRP A 554 7.85 43.07 -25.49
C TRP A 554 7.05 44.29 -25.01
N ARG A 555 5.84 44.07 -24.51
CA ARG A 555 4.97 45.12 -23.95
C ARG A 555 4.41 44.70 -22.61
N ASP A 556 4.47 45.61 -21.63
CA ASP A 556 3.84 45.40 -20.34
C ASP A 556 2.59 46.27 -20.17
N PHE A 557 1.43 45.64 -20.30
CA PHE A 557 0.12 46.27 -20.08
C PHE A 557 -0.23 46.37 -18.59
N ALA A 558 0.52 45.71 -17.71
CA ALA A 558 0.29 45.78 -16.27
C ALA A 558 0.94 47.03 -15.64
N ALA A 559 2.16 47.38 -16.06
CA ALA A 559 2.83 48.61 -15.63
C ALA A 559 2.75 49.77 -16.64
N ASN A 560 2.13 49.58 -17.81
CA ASN A 560 2.07 50.57 -18.92
C ASN A 560 3.46 50.97 -19.46
N GLU A 561 4.42 50.05 -19.47
CA GLU A 561 5.81 50.31 -19.87
C GLU A 561 6.29 49.34 -20.98
N LEU A 562 7.29 49.79 -21.73
CA LEU A 562 8.10 48.96 -22.62
C LEU A 562 9.25 48.37 -21.80
N LEU A 563 9.12 47.13 -21.35
CA LEU A 563 10.21 46.41 -20.72
C LEU A 563 10.71 45.34 -21.71
N PRO A 564 12.01 45.29 -22.05
CA PRO A 564 12.61 44.09 -22.60
C PRO A 564 12.38 42.92 -21.64
N VAL A 565 12.60 41.68 -22.08
CA VAL A 565 12.81 40.59 -21.10
C VAL A 565 14.03 40.96 -20.29
N ASP A 566 13.78 41.43 -19.09
CA ASP A 566 14.80 41.83 -18.14
C ASP A 566 15.38 40.61 -17.42
N GLU A 567 16.47 40.87 -16.70
CA GLU A 567 17.29 39.96 -15.89
C GLU A 567 16.49 39.07 -14.91
N ASP A 568 15.19 39.31 -14.76
CA ASP A 568 14.29 38.63 -13.81
C ASP A 568 13.61 37.34 -14.34
N GLY A 569 13.79 36.97 -15.61
CA GLY A 569 13.34 35.67 -16.14
C GLY A 569 11.83 35.52 -16.36
N HIS A 570 11.13 36.61 -16.66
CA HIS A 570 9.67 36.66 -16.86
C HIS A 570 9.22 36.04 -18.20
N GLY A 571 8.08 35.34 -18.24
CA GLY A 571 7.47 34.80 -19.48
C GLY A 571 8.30 33.75 -20.24
N THR A 572 9.41 33.34 -19.65
CA THR A 572 10.57 32.73 -20.31
C THR A 572 10.30 31.34 -20.85
N ALA A 573 9.66 30.45 -20.09
CA ALA A 573 9.43 29.07 -20.55
C ALA A 573 8.45 29.01 -21.72
N VAL A 574 7.34 29.75 -21.65
CA VAL A 574 6.30 29.84 -22.69
C VAL A 574 6.90 30.39 -23.99
N VAL A 575 7.65 31.49 -23.92
CA VAL A 575 8.22 32.15 -25.09
C VAL A 575 9.39 31.36 -25.68
N THR A 576 10.28 30.81 -24.85
CA THR A 576 11.35 29.90 -25.31
C THR A 576 10.77 28.68 -26.03
N THR A 577 9.69 28.10 -25.48
CA THR A 577 9.00 26.97 -26.10
C THR A 577 8.36 27.35 -27.44
N LEU A 578 7.79 28.55 -27.54
CA LEU A 578 7.18 29.05 -28.78
C LEU A 578 8.23 29.43 -29.84
N LEU A 579 9.35 30.04 -29.44
CA LEU A 579 10.51 30.32 -30.29
C LEU A 579 11.13 29.05 -30.87
N ARG A 580 11.07 27.94 -30.11
CA ARG A 580 11.46 26.61 -30.58
C ARG A 580 10.42 26.08 -31.57
N THR A 581 9.16 25.94 -31.19
CA THR A 581 8.12 25.34 -32.06
C THR A 581 7.82 26.13 -33.33
N ALA A 582 7.97 27.45 -33.32
CA ALA A 582 7.66 28.34 -34.43
C ALA A 582 8.86 29.22 -34.81
N ARG A 583 10.01 28.60 -35.13
CA ARG A 583 11.27 29.30 -35.45
C ARG A 583 11.14 30.44 -36.46
N ASN A 584 10.29 30.28 -37.49
CA ASN A 584 10.08 31.27 -38.55
C ASN A 584 8.95 32.28 -38.27
N ALA A 585 8.27 32.18 -37.13
CA ALA A 585 7.22 33.12 -36.75
C ALA A 585 7.82 34.41 -36.16
N GLU A 586 7.10 35.52 -36.34
CA GLU A 586 7.32 36.74 -35.55
C GLU A 586 6.52 36.60 -34.25
N ILE A 587 7.17 36.85 -33.11
CA ILE A 587 6.58 36.63 -31.80
C ILE A 587 6.55 37.95 -31.05
N PHE A 588 5.37 38.31 -30.58
CA PHE A 588 5.12 39.42 -29.67
C PHE A 588 4.66 38.89 -28.32
N VAL A 589 5.09 39.52 -27.23
CA VAL A 589 4.71 39.12 -25.89
C VAL A 589 4.13 40.31 -25.12
N GLY A 590 2.88 40.14 -24.67
CA GLY A 590 2.17 41.10 -23.84
C GLY A 590 2.03 40.59 -22.41
N ARG A 591 2.64 41.26 -21.44
CA ARG A 591 2.43 40.99 -20.01
C ARG A 591 1.14 41.65 -19.54
N VAL A 592 0.24 40.88 -18.92
CA VAL A 592 -1.09 41.37 -18.47
C VAL A 592 -1.22 41.50 -16.94
N ALA A 593 -0.26 40.95 -16.19
CA ALA A 593 -0.11 41.14 -14.75
C ALA A 593 1.38 41.08 -14.38
N ALA A 594 1.87 42.02 -13.57
CA ALA A 594 3.20 41.93 -12.95
C ALA A 594 3.06 41.70 -11.42
N LYS A 595 2.06 42.43 -10.89
CA LYS A 595 1.51 42.63 -9.55
C LYS A 595 0.42 41.72 -9.01
N ARG A 596 0.28 41.54 -7.69
CA ARG A 596 -0.96 41.01 -7.09
C ARG A 596 -2.02 42.09 -7.16
N SER A 597 -1.60 43.34 -6.98
CA SER A 597 -2.44 44.51 -7.16
C SER A 597 -2.98 44.63 -8.59
N ASP A 598 -2.33 44.03 -9.58
CA ASP A 598 -2.71 44.18 -10.99
C ASP A 598 -3.88 43.27 -11.36
N LEU A 599 -4.15 42.23 -10.55
CA LEU A 599 -5.28 41.32 -10.76
C LEU A 599 -6.62 42.05 -10.82
N ALA A 600 -6.76 43.18 -10.12
CA ALA A 600 -7.97 43.99 -10.18
C ALA A 600 -8.26 44.51 -11.61
N ASN A 601 -7.22 44.78 -12.40
CA ASN A 601 -7.33 45.33 -13.76
C ASN A 601 -6.97 44.33 -14.85
N CYS A 602 -6.58 43.10 -14.51
CA CYS A 602 -6.01 42.16 -15.49
C CYS A 602 -6.96 41.85 -16.65
N ALA A 603 -8.28 41.80 -16.43
CA ALA A 603 -9.25 41.61 -17.51
C ALA A 603 -9.26 42.78 -18.51
N GLN A 604 -9.02 44.00 -18.05
CA GLN A 604 -8.86 45.17 -18.90
C GLN A 604 -7.51 45.13 -19.63
N ASN A 605 -6.43 44.78 -18.93
CA ASN A 605 -5.10 44.63 -19.52
C ASN A 605 -5.08 43.59 -20.65
N VAL A 606 -5.76 42.45 -20.47
CA VAL A 606 -5.92 41.44 -21.53
C VAL A 606 -6.68 42.00 -22.72
N ALA A 607 -7.79 42.72 -22.48
CA ALA A 607 -8.58 43.32 -23.56
C ALA A 607 -7.80 44.39 -24.35
N GLU A 608 -7.01 45.21 -23.66
CA GLU A 608 -6.14 46.21 -24.27
C GLU A 608 -4.98 45.58 -25.03
N ALA A 609 -4.37 44.52 -24.48
CA ALA A 609 -3.33 43.77 -25.17
C ALA A 609 -3.84 43.13 -26.46
N ILE A 610 -5.05 42.56 -26.46
CA ILE A 610 -5.69 42.07 -27.69
C ILE A 610 -5.90 43.21 -28.68
N LYS A 611 -6.46 44.35 -28.25
CA LYS A 611 -6.72 45.50 -29.14
C LYS A 611 -5.43 46.04 -29.76
N TYR A 612 -4.39 46.23 -28.96
CA TYR A 612 -3.07 46.68 -29.40
C TYR A 612 -2.43 45.70 -30.38
N ALA A 613 -2.44 44.41 -30.05
CA ALA A 613 -1.96 43.37 -30.95
C ALA A 613 -2.68 43.43 -32.29
N MET A 614 -4.00 43.63 -32.30
CA MET A 614 -4.79 43.73 -33.51
C MET A 614 -4.51 44.98 -34.35
N THR A 615 -4.26 46.14 -33.74
CA THR A 615 -3.99 47.39 -34.46
C THR A 615 -2.56 47.44 -34.99
N GLU A 616 -1.58 47.16 -34.12
CA GLU A 616 -0.15 47.35 -34.40
C GLU A 616 0.48 46.13 -35.07
N TRP A 617 0.17 44.93 -34.57
CA TRP A 617 0.86 43.70 -34.98
C TRP A 617 0.12 42.90 -36.04
N LYS A 618 -1.21 42.96 -36.03
CA LYS A 618 -2.10 42.20 -36.92
C LYS A 618 -1.76 40.70 -36.91
N PRO A 619 -1.79 40.03 -35.73
CA PRO A 619 -1.37 38.64 -35.59
C PRO A 619 -2.27 37.67 -36.36
N ASP A 620 -1.71 36.51 -36.68
CA ASP A 620 -2.46 35.33 -37.12
C ASP A 620 -2.93 34.50 -35.92
N ILE A 621 -2.18 34.52 -34.81
CA ILE A 621 -2.41 33.70 -33.63
C ILE A 621 -2.26 34.53 -32.35
N ILE A 622 -3.19 34.36 -31.40
CA ILE A 622 -3.09 34.87 -30.02
C ILE A 622 -3.15 33.69 -29.03
N SER A 623 -2.14 33.55 -28.18
CA SER A 623 -2.02 32.47 -27.18
C SER A 623 -2.14 33.02 -25.76
N MET A 624 -3.01 32.44 -24.93
CA MET A 624 -3.31 32.87 -23.56
C MET A 624 -3.20 31.69 -22.58
N SER A 625 -2.10 31.60 -21.83
CA SER A 625 -1.83 30.46 -20.94
C SER A 625 -2.51 30.52 -19.55
N PHE A 626 -3.65 31.22 -19.45
CA PHE A 626 -4.37 31.55 -18.23
C PHE A 626 -5.90 31.57 -18.46
N GLY A 627 -6.67 31.68 -17.38
CA GLY A 627 -8.10 31.96 -17.48
C GLY A 627 -8.73 32.55 -16.21
N PHE A 628 -10.02 32.88 -16.28
CA PHE A 628 -10.85 33.48 -15.26
C PHE A 628 -11.98 32.51 -14.92
N ARG A 629 -12.42 32.45 -13.66
CA ARG A 629 -13.59 31.65 -13.30
C ARG A 629 -14.90 32.19 -13.89
N THR A 630 -14.96 33.50 -14.11
CA THR A 630 -16.15 34.17 -14.61
C THR A 630 -15.91 34.72 -16.01
N ASP A 631 -16.99 34.77 -16.80
CA ASP A 631 -17.00 35.46 -18.08
C ASP A 631 -16.48 36.90 -17.92
N GLN A 632 -15.56 37.31 -18.80
CA GLN A 632 -15.00 38.66 -18.81
C GLN A 632 -15.55 39.46 -20.00
N PRO A 633 -16.49 40.39 -19.81
CA PRO A 633 -17.12 41.14 -20.91
C PRO A 633 -16.12 41.91 -21.78
N SER A 634 -15.10 42.53 -21.18
CA SER A 634 -14.07 43.29 -21.91
C SER A 634 -13.27 42.39 -22.85
N ILE A 635 -12.86 41.21 -22.38
CA ILE A 635 -12.12 40.22 -23.18
C ILE A 635 -13.04 39.63 -24.25
N LYS A 636 -14.31 39.36 -23.93
CA LYS A 636 -15.31 38.86 -24.90
C LYS A 636 -15.52 39.83 -26.05
N ASP A 637 -15.66 41.11 -25.76
CA ASP A 637 -15.76 42.18 -26.76
C ASP A 637 -14.48 42.28 -27.60
N ALA A 638 -13.31 42.25 -26.97
CA ALA A 638 -12.03 42.31 -27.66
C ALA A 638 -11.81 41.13 -28.62
N ILE A 639 -12.05 39.88 -28.17
CA ILE A 639 -11.96 38.67 -29.01
C ILE A 639 -12.97 38.74 -30.15
N SER A 640 -14.23 39.08 -29.86
CA SER A 640 -15.27 39.15 -30.89
C SER A 640 -14.91 40.20 -31.94
N THR A 641 -14.51 41.39 -31.54
CA THR A 641 -14.08 42.47 -32.44
C THR A 641 -12.88 42.08 -33.29
N ALA A 642 -11.88 41.42 -32.70
CA ALA A 642 -10.71 40.90 -33.41
C ALA A 642 -11.08 39.86 -34.47
N VAL A 643 -11.95 38.92 -34.11
CA VAL A 643 -12.42 37.86 -35.02
C VAL A 643 -13.20 38.46 -36.19
N HIS A 644 -14.12 39.40 -35.95
CA HIS A 644 -14.89 40.05 -37.01
C HIS A 644 -14.00 40.92 -37.91
N SER A 645 -13.07 41.69 -37.34
CA SER A 645 -12.16 42.56 -38.13
C SER A 645 -11.23 41.75 -39.03
N ARG A 646 -10.88 40.52 -38.62
CA ARG A 646 -10.09 39.57 -39.43
C ARG A 646 -10.93 38.64 -40.30
N LYS A 647 -12.26 38.81 -40.38
CA LYS A 647 -13.16 37.91 -41.12
C LYS A 647 -12.95 36.44 -40.72
N ASN A 648 -12.84 36.17 -39.42
CA ASN A 648 -12.49 34.89 -38.81
C ASN A 648 -11.07 34.34 -39.08
N LYS A 649 -10.19 35.09 -39.76
CA LYS A 649 -8.80 34.68 -40.05
C LYS A 649 -7.83 35.05 -38.92
N ILE A 650 -8.10 34.53 -37.73
CA ILE A 650 -7.25 34.63 -36.54
C ILE A 650 -7.56 33.47 -35.59
N LEU A 651 -6.52 32.88 -35.00
CA LEU A 651 -6.65 31.79 -34.03
C LEU A 651 -6.39 32.30 -32.62
N PHE A 652 -7.29 31.95 -31.69
CA PHE A 652 -7.08 32.18 -30.26
C PHE A 652 -6.90 30.83 -29.56
N PHE A 653 -5.90 30.70 -28.70
CA PHE A 653 -5.69 29.53 -27.84
C PHE A 653 -5.77 29.95 -26.38
N ALA A 654 -6.43 29.15 -25.54
CA ALA A 654 -6.43 29.39 -24.10
C ALA A 654 -6.42 28.11 -23.26
N ALA A 655 -5.79 28.20 -22.08
CA ALA A 655 -5.73 27.12 -21.11
C ALA A 655 -7.09 26.89 -20.41
N ALA A 656 -7.57 25.65 -20.41
CA ALA A 656 -8.87 25.29 -19.84
C ALA A 656 -8.88 25.20 -18.29
N GLY A 657 -7.73 24.94 -17.65
CA GLY A 657 -7.61 24.68 -16.21
C GLY A 657 -7.56 23.19 -15.83
N ASN A 658 -6.89 22.87 -14.70
CA ASN A 658 -6.48 21.51 -14.30
C ASN A 658 -7.13 20.99 -13.01
N ARG A 659 -8.41 20.66 -13.02
CA ARG A 659 -9.03 19.91 -11.91
C ARG A 659 -9.90 18.73 -12.37
N GLY A 660 -9.45 18.07 -13.43
CA GLY A 660 -10.06 16.83 -13.93
C GLY A 660 -11.01 17.05 -15.11
N ALA A 661 -11.29 15.98 -15.85
CA ALA A 661 -12.02 16.03 -17.13
C ALA A 661 -13.48 16.53 -17.00
N ASN A 662 -14.04 16.63 -15.80
CA ASN A 662 -15.47 16.91 -15.57
C ASN A 662 -15.77 18.31 -15.05
N GLU A 663 -14.76 19.18 -14.92
CA GLU A 663 -14.96 20.56 -14.43
C GLU A 663 -15.11 21.59 -15.55
N GLU A 664 -15.74 22.74 -15.20
CA GLU A 664 -15.97 23.91 -16.06
C GLU A 664 -14.64 24.53 -16.52
N GLU A 665 -14.58 24.92 -17.79
CA GLU A 665 -13.39 25.57 -18.35
C GLU A 665 -13.31 27.03 -17.91
N LEU A 666 -12.09 27.49 -17.61
CA LEU A 666 -11.84 28.90 -17.35
C LEU A 666 -12.06 29.75 -18.62
N TYR A 667 -12.58 30.95 -18.45
CA TYR A 667 -12.67 31.93 -19.53
C TYR A 667 -11.27 32.51 -19.82
N PRO A 668 -10.78 32.66 -21.06
CA PRO A 668 -11.52 32.63 -22.31
C PRO A 668 -11.50 31.27 -23.03
N ALA A 669 -10.97 30.19 -22.45
CA ALA A 669 -11.00 28.86 -23.08
C ALA A 669 -12.42 28.40 -23.37
N SER A 670 -13.38 28.77 -22.51
CA SER A 670 -14.81 28.56 -22.71
C SER A 670 -15.44 29.38 -23.85
N SER A 671 -14.73 30.34 -24.44
CA SER A 671 -15.27 31.15 -25.53
C SER A 671 -15.38 30.35 -26.83
N ARG A 672 -16.53 30.47 -27.52
CA ARG A 672 -16.75 29.83 -28.84
C ARG A 672 -15.69 30.18 -29.89
N HIS A 673 -15.02 31.32 -29.75
CA HIS A 673 -13.99 31.79 -30.69
C HIS A 673 -12.59 31.28 -30.37
N VAL A 674 -12.42 30.61 -29.23
CA VAL A 674 -11.12 30.19 -28.69
C VAL A 674 -10.99 28.68 -28.81
N VAL A 675 -9.80 28.23 -29.19
CA VAL A 675 -9.39 26.83 -29.14
C VAL A 675 -9.01 26.52 -27.69
N SER A 676 -9.79 25.67 -27.04
CA SER A 676 -9.53 25.25 -25.66
C SER A 676 -8.39 24.24 -25.63
N VAL A 677 -7.41 24.47 -24.76
CA VAL A 677 -6.26 23.62 -24.54
C VAL A 677 -6.32 23.04 -23.13
N ARG A 678 -6.46 21.71 -23.05
CA ARG A 678 -6.57 20.97 -21.79
C ARG A 678 -5.51 19.89 -21.69
N ALA A 679 -4.49 20.09 -20.88
CA ALA A 679 -3.61 19.00 -20.47
C ALA A 679 -4.16 18.32 -19.21
N THR A 680 -4.54 17.06 -19.35
CA THR A 680 -4.89 16.24 -18.20
C THR A 680 -3.64 15.58 -17.64
N ASP A 681 -3.61 15.41 -16.33
CA ASP A 681 -2.63 14.61 -15.60
C ASP A 681 -2.72 13.10 -15.88
N HIS A 682 -3.83 12.64 -16.50
CA HIS A 682 -4.14 11.23 -16.66
C HIS A 682 -4.08 10.68 -18.10
N VAL A 683 -4.31 11.52 -19.11
CA VAL A 683 -4.57 11.05 -20.48
C VAL A 683 -3.94 11.95 -21.55
N GLY A 684 -2.99 12.83 -21.20
CA GLY A 684 -2.30 13.71 -22.16
C GLY A 684 -3.01 15.03 -22.47
N THR A 685 -2.55 15.72 -23.53
CA THR A 685 -3.05 17.04 -23.94
C THR A 685 -4.14 16.95 -24.99
N PHE A 686 -5.24 17.66 -24.74
CA PHE A 686 -6.45 17.71 -25.52
C PHE A 686 -6.69 19.11 -26.09
N VAL A 687 -7.13 19.18 -27.34
CA VAL A 687 -7.45 20.43 -28.05
C VAL A 687 -8.84 20.35 -28.65
N GLY A 688 -9.72 21.30 -28.34
CA GLY A 688 -11.11 21.15 -28.77
C GLY A 688 -11.98 22.39 -28.68
N ASP A 689 -13.27 22.16 -28.95
CA ASP A 689 -14.33 23.14 -28.73
C ASP A 689 -14.83 23.10 -27.27
N TYR A 690 -15.39 24.22 -26.81
CA TYR A 690 -16.00 24.36 -25.49
C TYR A 690 -17.18 23.38 -25.31
N ASN A 691 -17.27 22.71 -24.16
CA ASN A 691 -18.42 21.89 -23.78
C ASN A 691 -18.74 22.04 -22.27
N PRO A 692 -19.84 22.71 -21.88
CA PRO A 692 -20.15 22.99 -20.48
C PRO A 692 -20.53 21.73 -19.68
N ALA A 693 -20.01 21.61 -18.47
CA ALA A 693 -20.70 20.88 -17.39
C ALA A 693 -21.82 21.78 -16.81
N PRO A 694 -22.92 21.24 -16.26
CA PRO A 694 -24.01 22.05 -15.72
C PRO A 694 -23.57 22.85 -14.48
N SER A 695 -23.74 24.18 -14.53
CA SER A 695 -23.52 25.12 -13.41
C SER A 695 -24.59 24.96 -12.32
N PRO A 696 -24.20 25.03 -11.03
CA PRO A 696 -24.75 26.10 -10.20
C PRO A 696 -23.71 26.61 -9.19
N GLN A 697 -23.01 27.71 -9.49
CA GLN A 697 -22.44 28.55 -8.42
C GLN A 697 -22.71 30.05 -8.68
N PRO A 698 -23.13 30.81 -7.66
CA PRO A 698 -23.58 32.18 -7.80
C PRO A 698 -22.45 33.21 -8.01
N MET A 699 -22.80 34.26 -8.75
CA MET A 699 -21.94 35.23 -9.44
C MET A 699 -21.22 36.28 -8.56
N ASN A 700 -20.96 36.03 -7.27
CA ASN A 700 -20.50 37.07 -6.32
C ASN A 700 -19.05 36.93 -5.82
N GLU A 701 -18.22 36.06 -6.40
CA GLU A 701 -16.79 35.98 -6.07
C GLU A 701 -15.94 36.88 -6.98
N MET A 702 -14.82 37.42 -6.46
CA MET A 702 -13.93 38.34 -7.16
C MET A 702 -13.51 37.81 -8.55
N THR A 703 -13.13 38.75 -9.44
CA THR A 703 -12.47 38.51 -10.73
C THR A 703 -11.08 37.88 -10.55
N GLU A 704 -11.03 36.66 -10.03
CA GLU A 704 -9.78 35.96 -9.80
C GLU A 704 -9.26 35.43 -11.15
N LEU A 705 -8.08 35.94 -11.55
CA LEU A 705 -7.28 35.40 -12.65
C LEU A 705 -6.59 34.14 -12.15
N TYR A 706 -7.00 33.02 -12.71
CA TYR A 706 -6.41 31.71 -12.46
C TYR A 706 -5.35 31.40 -13.51
N GLY A 707 -4.13 31.19 -13.03
CA GLY A 707 -3.15 30.38 -13.73
C GLY A 707 -3.21 28.95 -13.23
N THR A 708 -2.33 28.10 -13.77
CA THR A 708 -1.87 26.82 -13.23
C THR A 708 -2.58 26.37 -11.93
N LEU A 709 -3.37 25.28 -12.03
CA LEU A 709 -4.02 24.56 -10.91
C LEU A 709 -5.10 25.32 -10.12
N GLY A 710 -5.59 26.45 -10.62
CA GLY A 710 -6.55 27.27 -9.89
C GLY A 710 -5.89 28.05 -8.75
N VAL A 711 -4.62 28.43 -8.93
CA VAL A 711 -3.84 29.27 -8.02
C VAL A 711 -3.90 30.73 -8.46
N ASN A 712 -4.00 31.63 -7.49
CA ASN A 712 -3.93 33.08 -7.71
C ASN A 712 -2.54 33.46 -8.25
N VAL A 713 -2.52 33.92 -9.49
CA VAL A 713 -1.34 34.51 -10.17
C VAL A 713 -1.18 35.96 -9.71
N PRO A 714 -0.02 36.63 -9.84
CA PRO A 714 1.32 36.09 -10.11
C PRO A 714 2.23 36.03 -8.87
N TYR A 715 2.02 35.12 -7.90
CA TYR A 715 2.92 35.06 -6.72
C TYR A 715 3.23 33.65 -6.27
N ASP A 716 4.52 33.37 -6.11
CA ASP A 716 5.13 32.12 -5.66
C ASP A 716 5.00 30.95 -6.65
N TYR A 717 5.81 31.05 -7.70
CA TYR A 717 6.32 29.87 -8.38
C TYR A 717 7.66 29.50 -7.71
N PRO A 718 7.73 28.54 -6.77
CA PRO A 718 9.02 27.98 -6.39
C PRO A 718 9.60 27.38 -7.66
N SER A 719 10.85 27.69 -7.99
CA SER A 719 11.58 27.33 -9.21
C SER A 719 11.51 25.85 -9.66
N ALA A 720 10.87 24.96 -8.89
CA ALA A 720 10.71 23.54 -9.19
C ALA A 720 9.28 22.98 -9.05
N LYS A 721 8.24 23.76 -8.71
CA LYS A 721 6.86 23.22 -8.68
C LYS A 721 6.28 23.19 -10.10
N LEU A 722 6.26 22.00 -10.71
CA LEU A 722 5.58 21.60 -11.96
C LEU A 722 4.75 22.69 -12.64
N MET A 723 5.16 23.08 -13.85
CA MET A 723 4.28 23.85 -14.73
C MET A 723 3.08 22.95 -15.04
N SER A 724 1.85 23.48 -14.97
CA SER A 724 0.71 22.69 -15.43
C SER A 724 0.85 22.42 -16.92
N GLY A 725 0.45 21.22 -17.35
CA GLY A 725 0.51 20.85 -18.77
C GLY A 725 -0.26 21.83 -19.66
N CYS A 726 -1.39 22.43 -19.21
CA CYS A 726 -2.20 23.33 -20.05
C CYS A 726 -1.42 24.58 -20.46
N SER A 727 -0.78 25.24 -19.49
CA SER A 727 -0.11 26.52 -19.71
C SER A 727 1.12 26.38 -20.61
N ILE A 728 1.79 25.23 -20.61
CA ILE A 728 2.85 24.89 -21.57
C ILE A 728 2.26 24.39 -22.90
N ALA A 729 1.22 23.56 -22.86
CA ALA A 729 0.60 23.04 -24.08
C ALA A 729 0.03 24.15 -24.96
N THR A 730 -0.50 25.22 -24.36
CA THR A 730 -1.11 26.34 -25.10
C THR A 730 -0.14 27.01 -26.09
N PRO A 731 1.05 27.49 -25.69
CA PRO A 731 2.03 28.04 -26.62
C PRO A 731 2.61 26.99 -27.57
N ILE A 732 2.78 25.73 -27.13
CA ILE A 732 3.23 24.65 -28.03
C ILE A 732 2.26 24.48 -29.18
N LEU A 733 0.97 24.49 -28.89
CA LEU A 733 -0.08 24.39 -29.89
C LEU A 733 -0.18 25.60 -30.80
N ALA A 734 -0.01 26.79 -30.26
CA ALA A 734 0.10 28.00 -31.06
C ALA A 734 1.27 27.88 -32.05
N GLY A 735 2.41 27.36 -31.59
CA GLY A 735 3.57 27.11 -32.44
C GLY A 735 3.34 26.02 -33.49
N LEU A 736 2.73 24.89 -33.10
CA LEU A 736 2.36 23.82 -34.03
C LEU A 736 1.37 24.31 -35.11
N ALA A 737 0.39 25.12 -34.73
CA ALA A 737 -0.55 25.72 -35.67
C ALA A 737 0.16 26.68 -36.65
N ALA A 738 1.07 27.52 -36.15
CA ALA A 738 1.89 28.38 -37.00
C ALA A 738 2.73 27.57 -37.99
N LEU A 739 3.35 26.49 -37.50
CA LEU A 739 4.11 25.57 -38.31
C LEU A 739 3.25 24.93 -39.43
N ILE A 740 2.04 24.47 -39.12
CA ILE A 740 1.11 23.91 -40.12
C ILE A 740 0.74 24.96 -41.17
N ILE A 741 0.44 26.20 -40.75
CA ILE A 741 0.09 27.30 -41.67
C ILE A 741 1.27 27.65 -42.58
N GLN A 742 2.49 27.71 -42.03
CA GLN A 742 3.71 27.97 -42.80
C GLN A 742 4.00 26.86 -43.80
N TYR A 743 3.89 25.61 -43.35
CA TYR A 743 4.07 24.43 -44.20
C TYR A 743 3.06 24.42 -45.35
N ALA A 744 1.77 24.64 -45.07
CA ALA A 744 0.74 24.74 -46.09
C ALA A 744 1.04 25.85 -47.10
N SER A 745 1.52 27.01 -46.62
CA SER A 745 1.88 28.12 -47.50
C SER A 745 3.08 27.79 -48.39
N TYR A 746 4.04 27.03 -47.86
CA TYR A 746 5.23 26.60 -48.60
C TYR A 746 4.89 25.58 -49.70
N HIS A 747 3.97 24.65 -49.40
CA HIS A 747 3.51 23.63 -50.35
C HIS A 747 2.45 24.14 -51.34
N GLY A 748 2.25 25.46 -51.44
CA GLY A 748 1.39 26.07 -52.45
C GLY A 748 -0.11 25.85 -52.21
N ALA A 749 -0.54 25.66 -50.96
CA ALA A 749 -1.96 25.59 -50.64
C ALA A 749 -2.70 26.85 -51.13
N GLY A 750 -3.91 26.66 -51.66
CA GLY A 750 -4.73 27.74 -52.19
C GLY A 750 -5.09 28.76 -51.11
N GLU A 751 -5.33 30.02 -51.50
CA GLU A 751 -5.67 31.09 -50.55
C GLU A 751 -6.90 30.76 -49.67
N ARG A 752 -7.85 29.97 -50.19
CA ARG A 752 -9.01 29.50 -49.43
C ARG A 752 -8.63 28.53 -48.32
N SER A 753 -7.78 27.55 -48.63
CA SER A 753 -7.25 26.58 -47.65
C SER A 753 -6.41 27.27 -46.58
N LEU A 754 -5.53 28.19 -46.98
CA LEU A 754 -4.74 29.01 -46.06
C LEU A 754 -5.61 29.93 -45.19
N ALA A 755 -6.70 30.46 -45.73
CA ALA A 755 -7.68 31.22 -44.97
C ALA A 755 -8.52 30.36 -44.02
N TYR A 756 -8.75 29.09 -44.38
CA TYR A 756 -9.49 28.14 -43.55
C TYR A 756 -8.65 27.61 -42.39
N LEU A 757 -7.36 27.29 -42.61
CA LEU A 757 -6.43 26.92 -41.53
C LEU A 757 -6.24 28.03 -40.49
N ARG A 758 -6.44 29.29 -40.88
CA ARG A 758 -6.46 30.46 -39.97
C ARG A 758 -7.80 30.65 -39.25
N GLN A 759 -8.77 29.76 -39.43
CA GLN A 759 -10.02 29.72 -38.69
C GLN A 759 -9.99 28.56 -37.69
N LYS A 760 -10.59 28.76 -36.50
CA LYS A 760 -10.72 27.71 -35.48
C LYS A 760 -11.24 26.40 -36.06
N GLN A 761 -12.27 26.47 -36.90
CA GLN A 761 -12.88 25.30 -37.53
C GLN A 761 -11.91 24.58 -38.47
N GLY A 762 -11.11 25.30 -39.26
CA GLY A 762 -10.16 24.66 -40.17
C GLY A 762 -8.99 24.01 -39.46
N LEU A 763 -8.51 24.61 -38.37
CA LEU A 763 -7.50 23.97 -37.52
C LEU A 763 -8.05 22.69 -36.84
N LEU A 764 -9.27 22.75 -36.29
CA LEU A 764 -9.89 21.56 -35.69
C LEU A 764 -10.17 20.47 -36.73
N TRP A 765 -10.63 20.84 -37.93
CA TRP A 765 -10.79 19.91 -39.06
C TRP A 765 -9.48 19.20 -39.38
N PHE A 766 -8.37 19.96 -39.43
CA PHE A 766 -7.06 19.41 -39.72
C PHE A 766 -6.65 18.37 -38.67
N PHE A 767 -6.77 18.70 -37.38
CA PHE A 767 -6.43 17.79 -36.29
C PHE A 767 -7.32 16.54 -36.23
N GLN A 768 -8.62 16.66 -36.52
CA GLN A 768 -9.53 15.52 -36.59
C GLN A 768 -9.19 14.56 -37.74
N ASN A 769 -8.72 15.10 -38.88
CA ASN A 769 -8.35 14.29 -40.04
C ASN A 769 -6.97 13.64 -39.92
N LYS A 770 -6.10 14.14 -39.02
CA LYS A 770 -4.84 13.48 -38.60
C LYS A 770 -5.05 12.13 -37.87
N GLY A 771 -6.28 11.63 -37.74
CA GLY A 771 -6.55 10.32 -37.13
C GLY A 771 -6.63 10.33 -35.61
N VAL A 772 -6.57 11.51 -34.99
CA VAL A 772 -6.74 11.66 -33.55
C VAL A 772 -8.23 11.61 -33.19
N LYS A 773 -8.70 10.49 -32.64
CA LYS A 773 -10.03 10.37 -32.05
C LYS A 773 -9.97 9.65 -30.70
N GLN A 774 -10.31 10.34 -29.63
CA GLN A 774 -10.73 9.70 -28.38
C GLN A 774 -11.70 10.58 -27.57
N GLY A 775 -12.72 9.93 -26.97
CA GLY A 775 -13.33 10.36 -25.72
C GLY A 775 -14.68 11.11 -25.77
N ASN A 776 -15.78 10.37 -25.58
CA ASN A 776 -17.09 10.80 -25.05
C ASN A 776 -17.70 12.11 -25.56
N LYS A 777 -18.46 12.11 -26.67
CA LYS A 777 -19.28 13.26 -27.16
C LYS A 777 -18.60 14.65 -27.20
N ARG A 778 -17.30 14.75 -26.89
CA ARG A 778 -16.53 15.97 -26.69
C ARG A 778 -15.55 16.09 -27.84
N THR A 779 -15.46 17.27 -28.42
CA THR A 779 -14.71 17.54 -29.66
C THR A 779 -13.22 17.79 -29.37
N TYR A 780 -12.58 16.95 -28.55
CA TYR A 780 -11.15 17.09 -28.25
C TYR A 780 -10.27 16.16 -29.10
N VAL A 781 -9.12 16.68 -29.48
CA VAL A 781 -8.02 16.04 -30.19
C VAL A 781 -6.90 15.81 -29.18
N HIS A 782 -6.57 14.56 -28.94
CA HIS A 782 -5.35 14.15 -28.21
C HIS A 782 -4.09 14.45 -29.03
N LEU A 783 -3.15 15.23 -28.51
CA LEU A 783 -1.94 15.60 -29.26
C LEU A 783 -0.86 14.52 -29.26
N GLU A 784 -0.85 13.66 -28.26
CA GLU A 784 0.20 12.66 -28.10
C GLU A 784 0.34 11.78 -29.36
N PRO A 785 -0.72 11.24 -30.00
CA PRO A 785 -0.57 10.52 -31.28
C PRO A 785 0.16 11.32 -32.37
N ILE A 786 -0.06 12.64 -32.45
CA ILE A 786 0.60 13.53 -33.44
C ILE A 786 2.08 13.64 -33.13
N LEU A 787 2.43 13.67 -31.84
CA LEU A 787 3.78 13.90 -31.33
C LEU A 787 4.61 12.62 -31.27
N ARG A 788 3.95 11.46 -31.22
CA ARG A 788 4.60 10.14 -31.18
C ARG A 788 5.01 9.60 -32.55
N GLN A 789 4.59 10.22 -33.64
CA GLN A 789 4.78 9.71 -35.00
C GLN A 789 6.21 9.95 -35.52
N ASP A 790 6.75 9.02 -36.32
CA ASP A 790 7.99 9.27 -37.07
C ASP A 790 7.79 10.48 -37.98
N VAL A 791 8.78 11.38 -38.02
CA VAL A 791 8.66 12.65 -38.76
C VAL A 791 8.44 12.44 -40.26
N ARG A 792 8.95 11.35 -40.87
CA ARG A 792 8.70 11.06 -42.29
C ARG A 792 7.23 10.73 -42.53
N ASP A 793 6.63 9.92 -41.67
CA ASP A 793 5.20 9.59 -41.74
C ASP A 793 4.35 10.84 -41.48
N TRP A 794 4.78 11.68 -40.51
CA TRP A 794 4.10 12.92 -40.20
C TRP A 794 4.04 13.88 -41.40
N VAL A 795 5.16 14.06 -42.13
CA VAL A 795 5.26 14.88 -43.36
C VAL A 795 4.45 14.29 -44.51
N ASN A 796 4.56 12.98 -44.78
CA ASN A 796 3.79 12.33 -45.83
C ASN A 796 2.28 12.46 -45.60
N GLU A 797 1.84 12.33 -44.35
CA GLU A 797 0.45 12.57 -43.97
C GLU A 797 0.08 14.05 -44.03
N LEU A 798 0.98 14.99 -43.71
CA LEU A 798 0.71 16.40 -43.92
C LEU A 798 0.42 16.68 -45.38
N ASP A 799 1.24 16.18 -46.29
CA ASP A 799 1.02 16.31 -47.73
C ASP A 799 -0.32 15.69 -48.17
N ALA A 800 -0.65 14.50 -47.65
CA ALA A 800 -1.94 13.85 -47.91
C ALA A 800 -3.12 14.68 -47.37
N LEU A 801 -2.99 15.28 -46.18
CA LEU A 801 -4.00 16.13 -45.58
C LEU A 801 -4.11 17.48 -46.28
N MET A 802 -3.02 18.05 -46.78
CA MET A 802 -3.05 19.27 -47.58
C MET A 802 -3.81 19.02 -48.88
N LYS A 803 -3.56 17.89 -49.57
CA LYS A 803 -4.36 17.50 -50.73
C LYS A 803 -5.84 17.31 -50.38
N LYS A 804 -6.14 16.69 -49.24
CA LYS A 804 -7.51 16.51 -48.75
C LYS A 804 -8.18 17.83 -48.39
N LEU A 805 -7.42 18.78 -47.84
CA LEU A 805 -7.88 20.12 -47.51
C LEU A 805 -8.24 20.89 -48.80
N GLU A 806 -7.38 20.87 -49.81
CA GLU A 806 -7.68 21.45 -51.12
C GLU A 806 -8.93 20.85 -51.77
N GLN A 807 -9.19 19.54 -51.59
CA GLN A 807 -10.43 18.91 -52.07
C GLN A 807 -11.67 19.28 -51.25
N TYR A 808 -11.50 19.59 -49.97
CA TYR A 808 -12.58 19.94 -49.06
C TYR A 808 -13.05 21.40 -49.23
N MET A 809 -12.13 22.28 -49.62
CA MET A 809 -12.35 23.72 -49.86
C MET A 809 -12.90 24.03 -51.26
#